data_AF-A0AAD5E0Z8-F1
#
_entry.id   AF-A0AAD5E0Z8-F1
#
_cell.length_a   1.000
_cell.length_b   1.000
_cell.length_c   1.000
_cell.angle_alpha   90.00
_cell.angle_beta   90.00
_cell.angle_gamma   90.00
#
_symmetry.space_group_name_H-M   'P 1'
#
loop_
_entity.id
_entity.type
_entity.pdbx_description
1 polymer ?
#
loop_
_entity_poly.entity_id
_entity_poly.type
_entity_poly.pdbx_seq_one_letter_code
_entity_poly.pdbx_strand_id
1 'polypeptide(L)'
;MLIALGIEGSANKIGVGIVREDGEILSNPRHTFITPPGQGFLPRETALHHQEWAVRLVQQALAEAKISPQDISVIAFTKGPGMGGPLVSCAVVARMLSQMWGVPIVGVNHCVGHIEMGRVVTGAQDPVVLYVSGGNTQVIAYADRRYRIFGETIDIAGKKLIELPYVVKGMDVSFSGILSYIEVAARDLIDKGEATPADLCFSLQETIFAMLVEITERAMAHVGTNDVLIVGGVGCNVRLQQMMQVMVEERGGKLYATDDRYCIDNGAMIAWPGLLAFKQGQTMQLAETTCTQRYRTDEECTRGPMATSVSAVASRPQAVSARHSVPRPARRTAVAVQATKTEYKSPSSSTASTELERLEALSTVVPDVLLSQSLQKVEEPKAATTSRSVLAGIMGTPTSMRRFKFAIEQARFYDKCNLASGADRTSCQVDKALVNVGSMFLETVTGRVSTEVDPRIAYDTDKLVARGRSLVEMYKEVGVDRDRVLLRMPATWAAIQAGKQLEAEGIACHLVLVYSFVQGSAAAQSGISVVQPNVGRLHDWYNRHPGVIRDPNAPTEAWAMARAGYGSEQVNPGLLLVDKIYSYIQKYHGGKTKVMASGLRTKAEALALAGCDFLVVGPKVLTGLATASTLDGYNTGLSATEEVPGSIEARLSPQLAQAAEFTPQELEHIDEGRFNEYLGMAARDLLSDGIQRLIDDANRLEPFFLNLAGGQE
;
A
#
# COMPACT_ATOMS: atom_id res chain seq x y z
N MET A 1 30.35 21.96 31.96
CA MET A 1 29.21 22.00 31.04
C MET A 1 29.31 20.79 30.15
N LEU A 2 28.19 20.12 29.90
CA LEU A 2 28.15 18.94 29.04
C LEU A 2 28.23 19.36 27.56
N ILE A 3 28.82 18.49 26.73
CA ILE A 3 28.94 18.66 25.27
C ILE A 3 28.48 17.36 24.60
N ALA A 4 27.60 17.47 23.60
CA ALA A 4 27.19 16.34 22.77
C ALA A 4 27.78 16.44 21.37
N LEU A 5 28.16 15.29 20.79
CA LEU A 5 28.41 15.14 19.37
C LEU A 5 27.25 14.36 18.74
N GLY A 6 26.57 14.94 17.76
CA GLY A 6 25.43 14.34 17.04
C GLY A 6 25.78 13.96 15.62
N ILE A 7 25.33 12.79 15.17
CA ILE A 7 25.51 12.29 13.79
C ILE A 7 24.13 12.11 13.11
N GLU A 8 23.90 12.91 12.08
CA GLU A 8 22.74 12.86 11.18
C GLU A 8 23.07 12.12 9.88
N GLY A 9 22.12 11.34 9.36
CA GLY A 9 22.27 10.52 8.16
C GLY A 9 21.04 9.64 7.84
N SER A 10 19.82 10.18 8.02
CA SER A 10 18.56 9.53 7.64
C SER A 10 18.30 9.56 6.14
N ALA A 11 18.84 10.56 5.45
CA ALA A 11 18.44 11.00 4.11
C ALA A 11 19.65 11.13 3.17
N ASN A 12 19.60 12.06 2.20
CA ASN A 12 20.68 12.29 1.25
C ASN A 12 21.85 13.14 1.81
N LYS A 13 21.76 13.59 3.06
CA LYS A 13 22.77 14.43 3.73
C LYS A 13 23.35 13.66 4.91
N ILE A 14 24.66 13.75 5.09
CA ILE A 14 25.33 13.34 6.33
C ILE A 14 25.84 14.59 7.04
N GLY A 15 25.60 14.69 8.34
CA GLY A 15 25.98 15.86 9.15
C GLY A 15 26.53 15.45 10.50
N VAL A 16 27.53 16.19 10.97
CA VAL A 16 28.05 16.05 12.34
C VAL A 16 27.94 17.41 13.01
N GLY A 17 27.44 17.45 14.24
CA GLY A 17 27.30 18.70 14.99
C GLY A 17 27.72 18.53 16.43
N ILE A 18 28.25 19.60 17.00
CA ILE A 18 28.74 19.63 18.38
C ILE A 18 28.01 20.77 19.10
N VAL A 19 27.31 20.44 20.18
CA VAL A 19 26.43 21.39 20.89
C VAL A 19 26.72 21.33 22.39
N ARG A 20 26.85 22.51 23.01
CA ARG A 20 27.07 22.68 24.45
C ARG A 20 25.73 22.76 25.20
N GLU A 21 25.77 22.43 26.49
CA GLU A 21 24.64 22.40 27.43
C GLU A 21 23.78 23.68 27.55
N ASP A 22 24.30 24.82 27.13
CA ASP A 22 23.63 26.12 27.07
C ASP A 22 22.87 26.36 25.75
N GLY A 23 22.98 25.45 24.78
CA GLY A 23 22.42 25.56 23.44
C GLY A 23 23.41 26.10 22.40
N GLU A 24 24.65 26.43 22.77
CA GLU A 24 25.63 26.95 21.81
C GLU A 24 26.12 25.84 20.86
N ILE A 25 25.95 26.07 19.56
CA ILE A 25 26.40 25.16 18.50
C ILE A 25 27.85 25.49 18.15
N LEU A 26 28.78 24.64 18.58
CA LEU A 26 30.22 24.84 18.43
C LEU A 26 30.73 24.51 17.01
N SER A 27 30.03 23.61 16.32
CA SER A 27 30.32 23.18 14.95
C SER A 27 29.11 22.41 14.38
N ASN A 28 28.90 22.43 13.05
CA ASN A 28 27.81 21.72 12.37
C ASN A 28 28.09 21.36 10.88
N PRO A 29 29.26 20.80 10.52
CA PRO A 29 29.59 20.48 9.13
C PRO A 29 28.68 19.39 8.55
N ARG A 30 28.34 19.56 7.27
CA ARG A 30 27.42 18.68 6.52
C ARG A 30 27.95 18.44 5.11
N HIS A 31 27.78 17.22 4.60
CA HIS A 31 28.02 16.88 3.20
C HIS A 31 26.75 16.30 2.56
N THR A 32 26.48 16.69 1.32
CA THR A 32 25.25 16.31 0.58
C THR A 32 25.60 15.34 -0.54
N PHE A 33 24.89 14.21 -0.61
CA PHE A 33 24.87 13.33 -1.78
C PHE A 33 23.97 13.97 -2.85
N ILE A 34 24.56 14.25 -4.01
CA ILE A 34 23.89 14.83 -5.18
C ILE A 34 23.85 13.73 -6.26
N THR A 35 22.66 13.35 -6.69
CA THR A 35 22.46 12.36 -7.76
C THR A 35 22.64 12.99 -9.14
N PRO A 36 22.95 12.19 -10.18
CA PRO A 36 22.89 12.65 -11.56
C PRO A 36 21.48 13.16 -11.92
N PRO A 37 21.34 14.16 -12.81
CA PRO A 37 20.03 14.67 -13.23
C PRO A 37 19.08 13.56 -13.71
N GLY A 38 17.83 13.59 -13.23
CA GLY A 38 16.82 12.58 -13.54
C GLY A 38 16.90 11.29 -12.70
N GLN A 39 17.77 11.22 -11.69
CA GLN A 39 17.90 10.07 -10.78
C GLN A 39 17.55 10.45 -9.33
N GLY A 40 16.73 9.62 -8.67
CA GLY A 40 16.44 9.72 -7.24
C GLY A 40 17.50 9.02 -6.39
N PHE A 41 17.51 9.30 -5.08
CA PHE A 41 18.50 8.74 -4.15
C PHE A 41 18.40 7.21 -4.04
N LEU A 42 19.45 6.50 -4.46
CA LEU A 42 19.55 5.05 -4.29
C LEU A 42 20.16 4.74 -2.90
N PRO A 43 19.43 4.05 -1.99
CA PRO A 43 19.86 3.90 -0.59
C PRO A 43 21.25 3.27 -0.42
N ARG A 44 21.69 2.41 -1.35
CA ARG A 44 23.04 1.82 -1.37
C ARG A 44 24.13 2.86 -1.62
N GLU A 45 23.93 3.74 -2.59
CA GLU A 45 24.90 4.77 -2.98
C GLU A 45 24.98 5.85 -1.92
N THR A 46 23.83 6.26 -1.37
CA THR A 46 23.80 7.17 -0.22
C THR A 46 24.47 6.55 1.02
N ALA A 47 24.32 5.24 1.26
CA ALA A 47 25.01 4.57 2.37
C ALA A 47 26.54 4.53 2.19
N LEU A 48 27.03 4.29 0.97
CA LEU A 48 28.46 4.39 0.61
C LEU A 48 28.98 5.81 0.81
N HIS A 49 28.25 6.81 0.34
CA HIS A 49 28.57 8.22 0.56
C HIS A 49 28.70 8.57 2.06
N HIS A 50 27.80 8.05 2.89
CA HIS A 50 27.88 8.24 4.34
C HIS A 50 29.14 7.56 4.93
N GLN A 51 29.53 6.39 4.45
CA GLN A 51 30.74 5.67 4.89
C GLN A 51 32.03 6.42 4.51
N GLU A 52 32.08 7.07 3.35
CA GLU A 52 33.22 7.89 2.92
C GLU A 52 33.40 9.18 3.73
N TRP A 53 32.30 9.80 4.16
CA TRP A 53 32.30 11.15 4.73
C TRP A 53 32.17 11.23 6.25
N ALA A 54 31.54 10.24 6.92
CA ALA A 54 31.25 10.30 8.35
C ALA A 54 32.49 10.64 9.21
N VAL A 55 33.59 9.89 9.04
CA VAL A 55 34.81 10.09 9.83
C VAL A 55 35.47 11.43 9.53
N ARG A 56 35.41 11.91 8.28
CA ARG A 56 35.94 13.21 7.87
C ARG A 56 35.18 14.36 8.53
N LEU A 57 33.85 14.27 8.57
CA LEU A 57 32.98 15.26 9.21
C LEU A 57 33.16 15.27 10.74
N VAL A 58 33.42 14.11 11.38
CA VAL A 58 33.76 14.04 12.80
C VAL A 58 35.10 14.73 13.10
N GLN A 59 36.13 14.50 12.28
CA GLN A 59 37.43 15.16 12.40
C GLN A 59 37.32 16.68 12.18
N GLN A 60 36.56 17.10 11.16
CA GLN A 60 36.27 18.50 10.88
C GLN A 60 35.52 19.16 12.05
N ALA A 61 34.49 18.50 12.60
CA ALA A 61 33.66 19.09 13.65
C ALA A 61 34.46 19.35 14.94
N LEU A 62 35.30 18.40 15.36
CA LEU A 62 36.20 18.56 16.50
C LEU A 62 37.20 19.72 16.29
N ALA A 63 37.73 19.87 15.07
CA ALA A 63 38.67 20.92 14.72
C ALA A 63 38.01 22.33 14.67
N GLU A 64 36.80 22.43 14.13
CA GLU A 64 36.00 23.67 14.12
C GLU A 64 35.62 24.11 15.53
N ALA A 65 35.10 23.18 16.34
CA ALA A 65 34.74 23.42 17.74
C ALA A 65 35.96 23.63 18.66
N LYS A 66 37.17 23.28 18.18
CA LYS A 66 38.46 23.37 18.90
C LYS A 66 38.51 22.57 20.20
N ILE A 67 37.90 21.38 20.18
CA ILE A 67 37.85 20.47 21.33
C ILE A 67 38.44 19.09 21.00
N SER A 68 38.76 18.34 22.05
CA SER A 68 39.26 16.96 21.97
C SER A 68 38.12 15.93 22.14
N PRO A 69 38.33 14.67 21.75
CA PRO A 69 37.42 13.58 22.09
C PRO A 69 37.09 13.45 23.59
N GLN A 70 38.01 13.87 24.46
CA GLN A 70 37.87 13.81 25.92
C GLN A 70 36.88 14.84 26.47
N ASP A 71 36.53 15.87 25.69
CA ASP A 71 35.55 16.90 26.06
C ASP A 71 34.09 16.47 25.76
N ILE A 72 33.91 15.42 24.94
CA ILE A 72 32.58 14.92 24.53
C ILE A 72 31.96 14.12 25.68
N SER A 73 30.81 14.59 26.17
CA SER A 73 30.07 13.97 27.28
C SER A 73 29.10 12.87 26.84
N VAL A 74 28.58 12.96 25.62
CA VAL A 74 27.66 11.97 25.02
C VAL A 74 27.75 12.00 23.49
N ILE A 75 27.57 10.84 22.85
CA ILE A 75 27.41 10.71 21.39
C ILE A 75 25.95 10.42 21.07
N ALA A 76 25.34 11.26 20.23
CA ALA A 76 24.00 11.09 19.71
C ALA A 76 24.03 10.64 18.25
N PHE A 77 23.10 9.78 17.84
CA PHE A 77 22.95 9.39 16.43
C PHE A 77 21.48 9.27 16.05
N THR A 78 21.20 9.45 14.76
CA THR A 78 19.84 9.30 14.23
C THR A 78 19.44 7.82 14.24
N LYS A 79 18.48 7.46 15.10
CA LYS A 79 17.94 6.09 15.16
C LYS A 79 16.91 5.85 14.05
N GLY A 80 16.19 6.90 13.64
CA GLY A 80 15.21 6.89 12.56
C GLY A 80 14.17 8.00 12.73
N PRO A 81 13.12 8.08 11.89
CA PRO A 81 12.94 7.32 10.66
C PRO A 81 14.00 7.66 9.60
N GLY A 82 14.03 6.93 8.48
CA GLY A 82 14.97 7.20 7.39
C GLY A 82 15.39 5.97 6.58
N MET A 83 16.25 6.19 5.59
CA MET A 83 16.80 5.14 4.72
C MET A 83 17.69 4.17 5.51
N GLY A 84 17.39 2.87 5.46
CA GLY A 84 18.05 1.87 6.29
C GLY A 84 19.58 1.79 6.12
N GLY A 85 20.10 1.91 4.90
CA GLY A 85 21.55 1.89 4.63
C GLY A 85 22.29 3.07 5.27
N PRO A 86 21.93 4.33 4.94
CA PRO A 86 22.46 5.53 5.58
C PRO A 86 22.39 5.52 7.11
N LEU A 87 21.22 5.16 7.69
CA LEU A 87 21.06 5.04 9.15
C LEU A 87 22.06 4.04 9.76
N VAL A 88 22.23 2.86 9.14
CA VAL A 88 23.19 1.85 9.61
C VAL A 88 24.63 2.36 9.53
N SER A 89 25.01 3.08 8.48
CA SER A 89 26.34 3.71 8.39
C SER A 89 26.59 4.66 9.56
N CYS A 90 25.63 5.53 9.90
CA CYS A 90 25.79 6.47 11.02
C CYS A 90 25.77 5.78 12.39
N ALA A 91 24.91 4.78 12.61
CA ALA A 91 24.87 4.02 13.87
C ALA A 91 26.15 3.21 14.10
N VAL A 92 26.76 2.64 13.05
CA VAL A 92 28.06 1.94 13.16
C VAL A 92 29.16 2.91 13.57
N VAL A 93 29.25 4.10 12.95
CA VAL A 93 30.25 5.11 13.32
C VAL A 93 30.04 5.60 14.75
N ALA A 94 28.80 5.92 15.15
CA ALA A 94 28.50 6.37 16.51
C ALA A 94 28.90 5.33 17.58
N ARG A 95 28.63 4.05 17.33
CA ARG A 95 29.03 2.93 18.23
C ARG A 95 30.55 2.79 18.29
N MET A 96 31.25 2.87 17.16
CA MET A 96 32.72 2.82 17.13
C MET A 96 33.33 3.95 17.96
N LEU A 97 32.87 5.19 17.78
CA LEU A 97 33.38 6.35 18.54
C LEU A 97 33.05 6.23 20.04
N SER A 98 31.84 5.79 20.39
CA SER A 98 31.43 5.53 21.79
C SER A 98 32.36 4.52 22.46
N GLN A 99 32.69 3.41 21.79
CA GLN A 99 33.62 2.40 22.30
C GLN A 99 35.08 2.89 22.32
N MET A 100 35.53 3.65 21.32
CA MET A 100 36.91 4.16 21.23
C MET A 100 37.21 5.27 22.25
N TRP A 101 36.22 6.07 22.63
CA TRP A 101 36.39 7.21 23.54
C TRP A 101 35.86 6.93 24.95
N GLY A 102 35.14 5.82 25.16
CA GLY A 102 34.51 5.49 26.45
C GLY A 102 33.28 6.34 26.78
N VAL A 103 32.67 6.95 25.77
CA VAL A 103 31.60 7.95 25.91
C VAL A 103 30.22 7.30 25.74
N PRO A 104 29.22 7.61 26.60
CA PRO A 104 27.85 7.11 26.46
C PRO A 104 27.21 7.43 25.10
N ILE A 105 26.28 6.57 24.67
CA ILE A 105 25.57 6.70 23.38
C ILE A 105 24.04 6.80 23.56
N VAL A 106 23.42 7.66 22.74
CA VAL A 106 21.97 7.89 22.67
C VAL A 106 21.51 7.85 21.21
N GLY A 107 20.41 7.16 20.94
CA GLY A 107 19.72 7.15 19.65
C GLY A 107 18.52 8.10 19.69
N VAL A 108 18.39 8.92 18.65
CA VAL A 108 17.45 10.06 18.58
C VAL A 108 16.46 9.86 17.43
N ASN A 109 15.18 10.22 17.64
CA ASN A 109 14.20 10.36 16.57
C ASN A 109 14.45 11.63 15.74
N HIS A 110 14.61 11.47 14.42
CA HIS A 110 14.91 12.53 13.46
C HIS A 110 13.88 13.67 13.48
N CYS A 111 12.58 13.35 13.59
CA CYS A 111 11.50 14.33 13.67
C CYS A 111 11.57 15.14 14.97
N VAL A 112 11.89 14.50 16.09
CA VAL A 112 12.09 15.18 17.39
C VAL A 112 13.35 16.06 17.36
N GLY A 113 14.38 15.68 16.60
CA GLY A 113 15.56 16.53 16.37
C GLY A 113 15.24 17.85 15.67
N HIS A 114 14.44 17.80 14.58
CA HIS A 114 13.93 19.01 13.92
C HIS A 114 13.11 19.89 14.89
N ILE A 115 12.23 19.28 15.70
CA ILE A 115 11.39 19.99 16.70
C ILE A 115 12.26 20.70 17.76
N GLU A 116 13.13 19.97 18.47
CA GLU A 116 13.88 20.53 19.60
C GLU A 116 14.91 21.57 19.15
N MET A 117 15.53 21.39 17.97
CA MET A 117 16.41 22.42 17.40
C MET A 117 15.63 23.68 17.02
N GLY A 118 14.46 23.53 16.37
CA GLY A 118 13.57 24.66 16.08
C GLY A 118 13.16 25.41 17.35
N ARG A 119 12.78 24.70 18.42
CA ARG A 119 12.40 25.29 19.71
C ARG A 119 13.55 26.06 20.37
N VAL A 120 14.78 25.57 20.33
CA VAL A 120 15.96 26.30 20.86
C VAL A 120 16.29 27.54 20.04
N VAL A 121 16.40 27.42 18.71
CA VAL A 121 16.83 28.51 17.83
C VAL A 121 15.80 29.65 17.80
N THR A 122 14.51 29.32 17.93
CA THR A 122 13.40 30.31 17.85
C THR A 122 12.85 30.75 19.21
N GLY A 123 13.16 30.02 20.30
CA GLY A 123 12.60 30.22 21.64
C GLY A 123 11.17 29.68 21.83
N ALA A 124 10.59 28.98 20.85
CA ALA A 124 9.22 28.48 20.88
C ALA A 124 8.99 27.46 22.01
N GLN A 125 7.99 27.72 22.87
CA GLN A 125 7.77 26.93 24.08
C GLN A 125 6.92 25.67 23.83
N ASP A 126 5.68 25.83 23.36
CA ASP A 126 4.74 24.73 23.10
C ASP A 126 3.91 24.98 21.80
N PRO A 127 4.57 24.97 20.62
CA PRO A 127 3.92 25.23 19.33
C PRO A 127 3.27 23.97 18.71
N VAL A 128 2.31 24.16 17.82
CA VAL A 128 2.04 23.19 16.74
C VAL A 128 3.20 23.27 15.76
N VAL A 129 3.91 22.17 15.55
CA VAL A 129 5.02 22.11 14.61
C VAL A 129 4.52 21.67 13.25
N LEU A 130 4.75 22.46 12.21
CA LEU A 130 4.67 21.98 10.83
C LEU A 130 6.10 21.66 10.36
N TYR A 131 6.49 20.40 10.50
CA TYR A 131 7.71 19.87 9.89
C TYR A 131 7.45 19.65 8.40
N VAL A 132 8.29 20.15 7.49
CA VAL A 132 8.16 19.98 6.04
C VAL A 132 9.52 19.75 5.39
N SER A 133 9.80 18.55 4.86
CA SER A 133 11.11 18.18 4.30
C SER A 133 10.98 17.13 3.20
N GLY A 134 11.95 17.05 2.27
CA GLY A 134 11.83 16.29 1.00
C GLY A 134 11.58 14.77 1.08
N GLY A 135 11.44 14.17 2.26
CA GLY A 135 10.91 12.80 2.45
C GLY A 135 9.96 12.64 3.63
N ASN A 136 9.75 13.69 4.43
CA ASN A 136 8.92 13.69 5.63
C ASN A 136 8.35 15.10 5.86
N THR A 137 7.04 15.18 6.00
CA THR A 137 6.34 16.39 6.46
C THR A 137 5.35 15.94 7.48
N GLN A 138 5.24 16.59 8.63
CA GLN A 138 4.32 16.18 9.68
C GLN A 138 3.84 17.40 10.44
N VAL A 139 2.52 17.60 10.51
CA VAL A 139 1.94 18.41 11.59
C VAL A 139 2.15 17.62 12.88
N ILE A 140 2.89 18.16 13.84
CA ILE A 140 3.24 17.49 15.10
C ILE A 140 2.96 18.44 16.28
N ALA A 141 2.27 17.97 17.31
CA ALA A 141 2.07 18.73 18.55
C ALA A 141 2.38 17.89 19.80
N TYR A 142 2.69 18.55 20.92
CA TYR A 142 2.90 17.86 22.20
C TYR A 142 1.55 17.64 22.90
N ALA A 143 1.11 16.38 23.01
CA ALA A 143 -0.22 16.04 23.52
C ALA A 143 -0.22 14.71 24.30
N ASP A 144 -0.81 14.74 25.51
CA ASP A 144 -0.75 13.68 26.54
C ASP A 144 0.67 13.17 26.83
N ARG A 145 1.61 14.11 27.05
CA ARG A 145 3.01 13.85 27.42
C ARG A 145 3.86 13.12 26.36
N ARG A 146 3.54 13.28 25.07
CA ARG A 146 4.38 12.85 23.93
C ARG A 146 4.10 13.71 22.71
N TYR A 147 5.00 13.69 21.74
CA TYR A 147 4.71 14.25 20.41
C TYR A 147 3.75 13.33 19.64
N ARG A 148 2.82 13.91 18.88
CA ARG A 148 1.82 13.20 18.06
C ARG A 148 1.76 13.80 16.66
N ILE A 149 1.61 12.96 15.64
CA ILE A 149 1.51 13.33 14.22
C ILE A 149 0.03 13.55 13.82
N PHE A 150 -0.22 14.50 12.90
CA PHE A 150 -1.55 14.90 12.44
C PHE A 150 -1.71 15.11 10.89
N GLY A 151 -0.67 15.03 10.02
CA GLY A 151 -0.80 15.07 8.52
C GLY A 151 0.49 15.44 7.70
N GLU A 152 0.64 15.10 6.38
CA GLU A 152 1.96 15.09 5.63
C GLU A 152 2.02 15.44 4.08
N THR A 153 2.98 16.30 3.56
CA THR A 153 3.50 16.44 2.11
C THR A 153 4.60 17.52 1.74
N ILE A 154 5.04 17.71 0.45
CA ILE A 154 5.97 18.77 -0.07
C ILE A 154 5.56 19.47 -1.43
N ASP A 155 6.31 20.51 -1.89
CA ASP A 155 6.01 21.64 -2.85
C ASP A 155 6.65 21.57 -4.30
N ILE A 156 6.79 22.56 -5.25
CA ILE A 156 6.84 24.07 -5.39
C ILE A 156 6.62 24.52 -6.88
N ALA A 157 6.72 25.77 -7.45
CA ALA A 157 6.80 27.24 -7.15
C ALA A 157 6.41 28.06 -8.44
N GLY A 158 5.74 29.24 -8.44
CA GLY A 158 5.40 29.88 -9.75
C GLY A 158 4.66 31.24 -9.92
N LYS A 159 3.85 31.41 -11.00
CA LYS A 159 3.00 32.60 -11.34
C LYS A 159 1.46 32.49 -11.63
N LYS A 160 0.90 31.82 -12.66
CA LYS A 160 -0.59 31.79 -12.92
C LYS A 160 -1.28 30.59 -12.25
N LEU A 161 -2.45 30.82 -11.64
CA LEU A 161 -3.23 29.77 -10.96
C LEU A 161 -4.05 28.91 -11.94
N ILE A 162 -3.98 27.60 -11.74
CA ILE A 162 -4.68 26.52 -12.42
C ILE A 162 -5.31 25.66 -11.32
N GLU A 163 -6.55 25.22 -11.50
CA GLU A 163 -7.22 24.40 -10.51
C GLU A 163 -6.57 23.00 -10.43
N LEU A 164 -6.17 22.60 -9.22
CA LEU A 164 -5.55 21.30 -8.92
C LEU A 164 -6.40 20.54 -7.89
N PRO A 165 -6.31 19.19 -7.82
CA PRO A 165 -7.09 18.39 -6.86
C PRO A 165 -6.79 18.73 -5.38
N TYR A 166 -7.64 19.53 -4.74
CA TYR A 166 -7.52 19.92 -3.33
C TYR A 166 -8.06 18.81 -2.40
N VAL A 167 -7.19 18.02 -1.78
CA VAL A 167 -7.58 16.79 -1.04
C VAL A 167 -7.18 16.84 0.44
N VAL A 168 -7.98 17.53 1.26
CA VAL A 168 -7.91 17.53 2.73
C VAL A 168 -8.98 16.58 3.30
N LYS A 169 -8.60 15.68 4.22
CA LYS A 169 -9.51 14.81 4.99
C LYS A 169 -9.21 14.96 6.48
N GLY A 170 -10.05 15.69 7.22
CA GLY A 170 -9.79 15.94 8.64
C GLY A 170 -8.55 16.82 8.82
N MET A 171 -7.48 16.29 9.42
CA MET A 171 -6.15 16.93 9.46
C MET A 171 -5.16 16.27 8.49
N ASP A 172 -5.56 15.18 7.83
CA ASP A 172 -4.78 14.48 6.82
C ASP A 172 -4.94 15.12 5.43
N VAL A 173 -3.97 14.89 4.56
CA VAL A 173 -3.87 15.48 3.22
C VAL A 173 -3.23 14.51 2.23
N SER A 174 -3.58 14.61 0.94
CA SER A 174 -3.08 13.67 -0.09
C SER A 174 -2.76 14.32 -1.43
N PHE A 175 -1.57 14.01 -1.95
CA PHE A 175 -0.96 14.71 -3.09
C PHE A 175 -0.65 13.77 -4.26
N SER A 176 -0.88 12.47 -4.07
CA SER A 176 -0.87 11.46 -5.14
C SER A 176 -1.82 11.83 -6.28
N GLY A 177 -2.97 12.42 -5.96
CA GLY A 177 -3.92 12.98 -6.93
C GLY A 177 -3.37 14.20 -7.68
N ILE A 178 -2.72 15.12 -6.98
CA ILE A 178 -2.11 16.33 -7.58
C ILE A 178 -0.94 15.95 -8.50
N LEU A 179 -0.03 15.08 -8.05
CA LEU A 179 1.08 14.61 -8.89
C LEU A 179 0.57 13.86 -10.12
N SER A 180 -0.39 12.95 -9.96
CA SER A 180 -1.00 12.23 -11.10
C SER A 180 -1.69 13.19 -12.08
N TYR A 181 -2.36 14.22 -11.58
CA TYR A 181 -2.99 15.26 -12.40
C TYR A 181 -1.95 16.07 -13.15
N ILE A 182 -0.86 16.51 -12.49
CA ILE A 182 0.22 17.26 -13.13
C ILE A 182 0.95 16.41 -14.18
N GLU A 183 1.34 15.16 -13.89
CA GLU A 183 2.10 14.33 -14.84
C GLU A 183 1.38 14.09 -16.19
N VAL A 184 0.04 14.12 -16.16
CA VAL A 184 -0.84 13.99 -17.33
C VAL A 184 -1.24 15.36 -17.88
N ALA A 185 -1.96 16.18 -17.11
CA ALA A 185 -2.56 17.42 -17.57
C ALA A 185 -1.54 18.54 -17.83
N ALA A 186 -0.37 18.55 -17.17
CA ALA A 186 0.65 19.57 -17.44
C ALA A 186 1.14 19.52 -18.88
N ARG A 187 1.29 18.32 -19.46
CA ARG A 187 1.71 18.15 -20.86
C ARG A 187 0.66 18.72 -21.79
N ASP A 188 -0.57 18.25 -21.65
CA ASP A 188 -1.75 18.73 -22.37
C ASP A 188 -1.91 20.26 -22.29
N LEU A 189 -1.71 20.86 -21.12
CA LEU A 189 -1.85 22.31 -20.91
C LEU A 189 -0.66 23.11 -21.48
N ILE A 190 0.56 22.57 -21.46
CA ILE A 190 1.75 23.19 -22.08
C ILE A 190 1.67 23.09 -23.60
N ASP A 191 1.35 21.91 -24.14
CA ASP A 191 1.32 21.63 -25.57
C ASP A 191 0.20 22.40 -26.30
N LYS A 192 -0.88 22.74 -25.59
CA LYS A 192 -1.95 23.64 -26.08
C LYS A 192 -1.65 25.14 -25.86
N GLY A 193 -0.58 25.48 -25.13
CA GLY A 193 -0.27 26.85 -24.73
C GLY A 193 -1.20 27.45 -23.67
N GLU A 194 -2.01 26.63 -23.00
CA GLU A 194 -2.97 27.04 -21.97
C GLU A 194 -2.29 27.33 -20.61
N ALA A 195 -1.11 26.74 -20.36
CA ALA A 195 -0.26 27.00 -19.20
C ALA A 195 1.23 26.99 -19.55
N THR A 196 2.03 27.80 -18.87
CA THR A 196 3.49 27.63 -18.86
C THR A 196 3.92 26.72 -17.71
N PRO A 197 5.15 26.16 -17.72
CA PRO A 197 5.70 25.44 -16.57
C PRO A 197 5.69 26.26 -15.28
N ALA A 198 5.90 27.58 -15.36
CA ALA A 198 5.83 28.47 -14.20
C ALA A 198 4.41 28.61 -13.62
N ASP A 199 3.37 28.30 -14.38
CA ASP A 199 1.98 28.43 -13.94
C ASP A 199 1.53 27.16 -13.21
N LEU A 200 1.89 26.01 -13.77
CA LEU A 200 1.68 24.69 -13.13
C LEU A 200 2.39 24.62 -11.78
N CYS A 201 3.63 25.10 -11.71
CA CYS A 201 4.39 25.15 -10.47
C CYS A 201 3.85 26.22 -9.48
N PHE A 202 3.17 27.30 -9.92
CA PHE A 202 2.43 28.20 -9.01
C PHE A 202 1.30 27.46 -8.33
N SER A 203 0.54 26.79 -9.17
CA SER A 203 -0.70 26.12 -8.81
C SER A 203 -0.41 25.04 -7.80
N LEU A 204 0.69 24.30 -8.01
CA LEU A 204 1.22 23.34 -7.07
C LEU A 204 1.58 24.01 -5.73
N GLN A 205 2.33 25.11 -5.74
CA GLN A 205 2.72 25.81 -4.52
C GLN A 205 1.52 26.36 -3.72
N GLU A 206 0.64 27.13 -4.35
CA GLU A 206 -0.51 27.74 -3.68
C GLU A 206 -1.50 26.68 -3.16
N THR A 207 -1.80 25.64 -3.97
CA THR A 207 -2.70 24.55 -3.57
C THR A 207 -2.12 23.79 -2.37
N ILE A 208 -0.85 23.38 -2.44
CA ILE A 208 -0.23 22.61 -1.36
C ILE A 208 -0.08 23.44 -0.08
N PHE A 209 0.29 24.72 -0.19
CA PHE A 209 0.44 25.56 1.00
C PHE A 209 -0.88 25.95 1.63
N ALA A 210 -1.95 26.16 0.85
CA ALA A 210 -3.30 26.31 1.40
C ALA A 210 -3.72 25.04 2.17
N MET A 211 -3.52 23.85 1.59
CA MET A 211 -3.81 22.57 2.26
C MET A 211 -2.99 22.39 3.56
N LEU A 212 -1.71 22.75 3.56
CA LEU A 212 -0.83 22.66 4.75
C LEU A 212 -1.21 23.68 5.83
N VAL A 213 -1.58 24.91 5.47
CA VAL A 213 -2.07 25.92 6.41
C VAL A 213 -3.40 25.49 7.02
N GLU A 214 -4.34 24.97 6.23
CA GLU A 214 -5.64 24.51 6.69
C GLU A 214 -5.54 23.38 7.72
N ILE A 215 -4.71 22.36 7.49
CA ILE A 215 -4.54 21.29 8.48
C ILE A 215 -3.78 21.75 9.72
N THR A 216 -2.86 22.71 9.58
CA THR A 216 -2.14 23.31 10.71
C THR A 216 -3.13 24.09 11.58
N GLU A 217 -4.02 24.89 10.98
CA GLU A 217 -5.11 25.57 11.69
C GLU A 217 -6.05 24.59 12.40
N ARG A 218 -6.48 23.52 11.70
CA ARG A 218 -7.34 22.48 12.28
C ARG A 218 -6.66 21.80 13.48
N ALA A 219 -5.36 21.54 13.41
CA ALA A 219 -4.58 21.00 14.52
C ALA A 219 -4.42 21.99 15.68
N MET A 220 -4.13 23.27 15.41
CA MET A 220 -4.10 24.35 16.42
C MET A 220 -5.43 24.46 17.17
N ALA A 221 -6.55 24.45 16.46
CA ALA A 221 -7.89 24.45 17.04
C ALA A 221 -8.18 23.19 17.87
N HIS A 222 -7.60 22.04 17.50
CA HIS A 222 -7.78 20.78 18.22
C HIS A 222 -6.94 20.69 19.51
N VAL A 223 -5.70 21.19 19.51
CA VAL A 223 -4.81 21.13 20.70
C VAL A 223 -4.88 22.37 21.60
N GLY A 224 -5.45 23.48 21.11
CA GLY A 224 -5.66 24.70 21.90
C GLY A 224 -4.44 25.62 22.03
N THR A 225 -3.50 25.56 21.09
CA THR A 225 -2.38 26.54 20.99
C THR A 225 -2.58 27.48 19.80
N ASN A 226 -2.03 28.69 19.92
CA ASN A 226 -2.04 29.69 18.85
C ASN A 226 -0.67 29.81 18.13
N ASP A 227 0.39 29.22 18.68
CA ASP A 227 1.74 29.36 18.13
C ASP A 227 2.10 28.20 17.19
N VAL A 228 2.75 28.52 16.07
CA VAL A 228 3.21 27.54 15.06
C VAL A 228 4.72 27.60 14.92
N LEU A 229 5.36 26.44 14.78
CA LEU A 229 6.79 26.30 14.48
C LEU A 229 6.96 25.57 13.15
N ILE A 230 7.53 26.24 12.14
CA ILE A 230 7.87 25.61 10.86
C ILE A 230 9.34 25.14 10.89
N VAL A 231 9.56 23.85 10.59
CA VAL A 231 10.88 23.20 10.51
C VAL A 231 10.97 22.28 9.28
N GLY A 232 12.14 21.69 9.00
CA GLY A 232 12.38 20.92 7.79
C GLY A 232 12.71 21.80 6.57
N GLY A 233 13.37 21.22 5.55
CA GLY A 233 13.95 21.99 4.45
C GLY A 233 12.97 22.71 3.52
N VAL A 234 11.70 22.30 3.48
CA VAL A 234 10.61 23.02 2.79
C VAL A 234 10.02 24.10 3.69
N GLY A 235 10.23 24.00 5.00
CA GLY A 235 9.98 25.08 5.96
C GLY A 235 10.77 26.37 5.67
N CYS A 236 11.85 26.29 4.89
CA CYS A 236 12.55 27.46 4.33
C CYS A 236 11.75 28.23 3.26
N ASN A 237 10.61 27.71 2.80
CA ASN A 237 9.87 28.33 1.71
C ASN A 237 9.13 29.60 2.18
N VAL A 238 9.64 30.76 1.76
CA VAL A 238 9.12 32.08 2.14
C VAL A 238 7.61 32.23 1.83
N ARG A 239 7.08 31.57 0.78
CA ARG A 239 5.65 31.64 0.47
C ARG A 239 4.80 30.81 1.45
N LEU A 240 5.27 29.65 1.89
CA LEU A 240 4.62 28.88 2.97
C LEU A 240 4.64 29.67 4.28
N GLN A 241 5.79 30.26 4.62
CA GLN A 241 5.93 31.11 5.81
C GLN A 241 4.95 32.29 5.75
N GLN A 242 4.81 32.97 4.62
CA GLN A 242 3.84 34.06 4.43
C GLN A 242 2.39 33.60 4.61
N MET A 243 1.99 32.48 4.01
CA MET A 243 0.61 31.97 4.12
C MET A 243 0.29 31.51 5.55
N MET A 244 1.26 30.90 6.24
CA MET A 244 1.13 30.53 7.65
C MET A 244 1.10 31.76 8.57
N GLN A 245 1.90 32.79 8.30
CA GLN A 245 1.95 34.03 9.09
C GLN A 245 0.57 34.69 9.14
N VAL A 246 -0.13 34.79 8.00
CA VAL A 246 -1.48 35.39 7.93
C VAL A 246 -2.47 34.63 8.82
N MET A 247 -2.58 33.30 8.66
CA MET A 247 -3.51 32.48 9.47
C MET A 247 -3.16 32.56 10.98
N VAL A 248 -1.88 32.56 11.33
CA VAL A 248 -1.45 32.62 12.74
C VAL A 248 -1.68 34.01 13.35
N GLU A 249 -1.53 35.09 12.57
CA GLU A 249 -1.88 36.46 12.99
C GLU A 249 -3.40 36.63 13.17
N GLU A 250 -4.23 36.09 12.26
CA GLU A 250 -5.69 36.09 12.36
C GLU A 250 -6.19 35.33 13.60
N ARG A 251 -5.42 34.32 14.05
CA ARG A 251 -5.66 33.57 15.31
C ARG A 251 -5.00 34.20 16.55
N GLY A 252 -4.29 35.32 16.40
CA GLY A 252 -3.64 36.05 17.50
C GLY A 252 -2.47 35.31 18.14
N GLY A 253 -1.75 34.50 17.37
CA GLY A 253 -0.57 33.74 17.80
C GLY A 253 0.74 34.24 17.19
N LYS A 254 1.78 33.39 17.22
CA LYS A 254 3.08 33.66 16.61
C LYS A 254 3.57 32.51 15.74
N LEU A 255 4.02 32.85 14.54
CA LEU A 255 4.82 31.96 13.72
C LEU A 255 6.29 32.04 14.13
N TYR A 256 6.89 30.88 14.33
CA TYR A 256 8.31 30.65 14.51
C TYR A 256 8.80 29.87 13.29
N ALA A 257 9.86 30.33 12.62
CA ALA A 257 10.43 29.66 11.46
C ALA A 257 11.96 29.75 11.49
N THR A 258 12.63 28.68 11.07
CA THR A 258 14.10 28.61 10.99
C THR A 258 14.63 28.77 9.56
N ASP A 259 15.85 29.30 9.43
CA ASP A 259 16.57 29.41 8.16
C ASP A 259 17.31 28.11 7.77
N ASP A 260 17.94 28.10 6.58
CA ASP A 260 18.57 26.92 5.97
C ASP A 260 19.74 26.31 6.76
N ARG A 261 20.28 27.04 7.76
CA ARG A 261 21.31 26.52 8.65
C ARG A 261 20.75 25.44 9.59
N TYR A 262 19.46 25.51 9.91
CA TYR A 262 18.82 24.66 10.93
C TYR A 262 17.59 23.90 10.42
N CYS A 263 16.88 24.41 9.40
CA CYS A 263 15.73 23.73 8.80
C CYS A 263 16.10 22.45 8.03
N ILE A 264 17.31 22.37 7.44
CA ILE A 264 17.73 21.15 6.70
C ILE A 264 18.53 20.21 7.61
N ASP A 265 18.49 18.92 7.29
CA ASP A 265 19.12 17.85 8.07
C ASP A 265 20.59 18.16 8.40
N ASN A 266 20.90 18.19 9.70
CA ASN A 266 22.20 18.63 10.23
C ASN A 266 22.52 17.91 11.55
N GLY A 267 23.80 17.79 11.91
CA GLY A 267 24.20 17.00 13.08
C GLY A 267 23.85 17.65 14.42
N ALA A 268 23.76 18.98 14.50
CA ALA A 268 23.41 19.69 15.73
C ALA A 268 21.98 19.37 16.21
N MET A 269 21.04 19.18 15.28
CA MET A 269 19.65 18.79 15.61
C MET A 269 19.54 17.38 16.20
N ILE A 270 20.59 16.56 16.09
CA ILE A 270 20.71 15.25 16.75
C ILE A 270 21.51 15.36 18.05
N ALA A 271 22.56 16.20 18.06
CA ALA A 271 23.37 16.46 19.24
C ALA A 271 22.53 17.00 20.41
N TRP A 272 21.65 17.97 20.14
CA TRP A 272 20.85 18.65 21.17
C TRP A 272 19.82 17.76 21.89
N PRO A 273 18.87 17.07 21.21
CA PRO A 273 17.94 16.17 21.89
C PRO A 273 18.67 14.99 22.56
N GLY A 274 19.79 14.52 21.99
CA GLY A 274 20.65 13.53 22.63
C GLY A 274 21.26 14.04 23.95
N LEU A 275 21.65 15.31 24.01
CA LEU A 275 22.11 15.99 25.22
C LEU A 275 20.99 16.15 26.25
N LEU A 276 19.77 16.50 25.82
CA LEU A 276 18.60 16.58 26.69
C LEU A 276 18.21 15.22 27.28
N ALA A 277 18.22 14.16 26.46
CA ALA A 277 17.98 12.78 26.90
C ALA A 277 19.06 12.32 27.90
N PHE A 278 20.33 12.58 27.60
CA PHE A 278 21.45 12.28 28.50
C PHE A 278 21.34 13.02 29.85
N LYS A 279 20.96 14.29 29.84
CA LYS A 279 20.66 15.08 31.06
C LYS A 279 19.48 14.55 31.86
N GLN A 280 18.57 13.77 31.24
CA GLN A 280 17.50 13.04 31.92
C GLN A 280 17.93 11.63 32.40
N GLY A 281 19.22 11.29 32.27
CA GLY A 281 19.78 9.97 32.64
C GLY A 281 19.54 8.87 31.60
N GLN A 282 19.17 9.22 30.36
CA GLN A 282 18.98 8.23 29.30
C GLN A 282 20.31 7.91 28.60
N THR A 283 20.65 6.63 28.54
CA THR A 283 21.76 6.06 27.76
C THR A 283 21.31 4.71 27.21
N MET A 284 21.91 4.25 26.11
CA MET A 284 21.56 2.99 25.47
C MET A 284 22.66 1.94 25.60
N GLN A 285 22.27 0.66 25.73
CA GLN A 285 23.22 -0.44 25.60
C GLN A 285 23.62 -0.60 24.13
N LEU A 286 24.87 -1.03 23.86
CA LEU A 286 25.40 -1.22 22.50
C LEU A 286 24.67 -2.30 21.67
N ALA A 287 23.75 -3.07 22.28
CA ALA A 287 22.84 -3.98 21.59
C ALA A 287 21.53 -3.32 21.14
N GLU A 288 21.13 -2.21 21.79
CA GLU A 288 19.86 -1.50 21.57
C GLU A 288 20.01 -0.35 20.57
N THR A 289 21.25 0.05 20.28
CA THR A 289 21.67 1.04 19.27
C THR A 289 21.51 0.48 17.85
N THR A 290 20.33 -0.03 17.55
CA THR A 290 19.84 -0.44 16.23
C THR A 290 19.13 0.72 15.53
N CYS A 291 18.96 0.62 14.22
CA CYS A 291 18.24 1.61 13.40
C CYS A 291 16.78 1.18 13.20
N THR A 292 15.87 2.14 13.02
CA THR A 292 14.43 1.89 12.89
C THR A 292 13.86 2.74 11.75
N GLN A 293 13.70 2.16 10.56
CA GLN A 293 13.35 2.91 9.34
C GLN A 293 12.00 3.66 9.43
N ARG A 294 11.05 3.13 10.21
CA ARG A 294 9.72 3.70 10.47
C ARG A 294 9.52 4.08 11.95
N TYR A 295 10.54 4.66 12.59
CA TYR A 295 10.47 5.08 14.00
C TYR A 295 9.41 6.18 14.16
N ARG A 296 8.34 5.93 14.92
CA ARG A 296 7.24 6.89 15.05
C ARG A 296 7.56 7.93 16.13
N THR A 297 7.13 9.17 15.91
CA THR A 297 7.34 10.27 16.86
C THR A 297 6.59 10.05 18.20
N ASP A 298 5.55 9.22 18.21
CA ASP A 298 4.76 8.88 19.40
C ASP A 298 5.25 7.59 20.12
N GLU A 299 6.35 6.99 19.66
CA GLU A 299 7.12 5.93 20.33
C GLU A 299 8.21 6.49 21.25
N GLU A 300 8.63 7.76 21.10
CA GLU A 300 9.56 8.40 22.03
C GLU A 300 8.89 8.89 23.31
N CYS A 301 9.47 8.51 24.46
CA CYS A 301 8.99 8.84 25.79
C CYS A 301 9.63 10.13 26.32
N THR A 302 9.30 11.28 25.72
CA THR A 302 9.80 12.60 26.13
C THR A 302 9.08 13.12 27.38
N ARG A 303 9.79 13.25 28.51
CA ARG A 303 9.23 13.70 29.81
C ARG A 303 9.02 15.22 29.90
N GLY A 304 8.19 15.76 29.03
CA GLY A 304 7.75 17.16 29.01
C GLY A 304 8.74 18.10 28.31
N PRO A 305 8.25 19.23 27.76
CA PRO A 305 9.13 20.35 27.45
C PRO A 305 9.79 20.84 28.74
N MET A 306 11.12 20.93 28.77
CA MET A 306 11.81 21.60 29.88
C MET A 306 11.49 23.09 29.83
N ALA A 307 10.87 23.62 30.88
CA ALA A 307 10.79 25.06 31.08
C ALA A 307 12.20 25.61 31.30
N THR A 308 12.72 26.38 30.34
CA THR A 308 13.98 27.10 30.52
C THR A 308 13.77 28.16 31.60
N SER A 309 14.57 28.08 32.68
CA SER A 309 14.35 28.87 33.90
C SER A 309 14.83 30.32 33.75
N VAL A 310 14.14 31.09 32.92
CA VAL A 310 14.28 32.56 32.85
C VAL A 310 13.23 33.18 33.78
N SER A 311 13.68 33.97 34.75
CA SER A 311 12.82 34.42 35.85
C SER A 311 11.85 35.54 35.44
N ALA A 312 10.56 35.22 35.36
CA ALA A 312 9.47 36.19 35.28
C ALA A 312 8.45 35.94 36.40
N VAL A 313 8.43 36.81 37.41
CA VAL A 313 7.46 36.71 38.53
C VAL A 313 6.12 37.33 38.10
N ALA A 314 5.11 36.49 37.88
CA ALA A 314 3.73 36.91 37.67
C ALA A 314 2.79 36.01 38.46
N SER A 315 2.20 36.54 39.54
CA SER A 315 1.25 35.81 40.39
C SER A 315 -0.14 35.74 39.75
N ARG A 316 -0.85 34.62 39.96
CA ARG A 316 -2.31 34.52 39.80
C ARG A 316 -2.94 33.89 41.05
N PRO A 317 -4.17 34.29 41.45
CA PRO A 317 -4.71 33.92 42.75
C PRO A 317 -5.27 32.50 42.80
N GLN A 318 -5.29 31.91 44.00
CA GLN A 318 -6.02 30.66 44.25
C GLN A 318 -7.53 30.91 44.27
N ALA A 319 -8.29 30.18 43.45
CA ALA A 319 -9.73 30.06 43.60
C ALA A 319 -10.05 28.81 44.42
N VAL A 320 -10.72 28.97 45.56
CA VAL A 320 -11.11 27.86 46.45
C VAL A 320 -12.44 27.27 46.00
N SER A 321 -12.54 25.94 45.95
CA SER A 321 -13.84 25.25 46.06
C SER A 321 -13.73 24.07 47.03
N ALA A 322 -14.81 23.84 47.78
CA ALA A 322 -14.78 22.97 48.96
C ALA A 322 -15.02 21.50 48.62
N ARG A 323 -14.34 20.60 49.34
CA ARG A 323 -14.72 19.19 49.39
C ARG A 323 -15.96 19.01 50.27
N HIS A 324 -16.91 18.21 49.81
CA HIS A 324 -17.92 17.58 50.67
C HIS A 324 -17.80 16.07 50.56
N SER A 325 -17.93 15.39 51.69
CA SER A 325 -17.70 13.94 51.81
C SER A 325 -19.00 13.22 52.14
N VAL A 326 -19.29 12.15 51.40
CA VAL A 326 -20.46 11.28 51.61
C VAL A 326 -19.97 9.83 51.68
N PRO A 327 -20.45 8.97 52.60
CA PRO A 327 -19.83 7.67 52.87
C PRO A 327 -20.15 6.60 51.83
N ARG A 328 -19.24 5.63 51.66
CA ARG A 328 -19.51 4.37 50.92
C ARG A 328 -20.24 3.35 51.80
N PRO A 329 -21.33 2.71 51.33
CA PRO A 329 -21.85 1.48 51.93
C PRO A 329 -20.97 0.26 51.57
N ALA A 330 -21.20 -0.86 52.25
CA ALA A 330 -20.32 -2.04 52.24
C ALA A 330 -20.34 -2.87 50.94
N ARG A 331 -19.26 -3.62 50.69
CA ARG A 331 -19.15 -4.63 49.63
C ARG A 331 -20.22 -5.72 49.83
N ARG A 332 -21.05 -5.96 48.80
CA ARG A 332 -21.59 -7.30 48.52
C ARG A 332 -20.67 -8.02 47.52
N THR A 333 -20.58 -9.34 47.66
CA THR A 333 -19.77 -10.21 46.79
C THR A 333 -20.36 -10.28 45.38
N ALA A 334 -19.59 -9.89 44.37
CA ALA A 334 -19.96 -10.05 42.97
C ALA A 334 -19.68 -11.49 42.52
N VAL A 335 -20.67 -12.13 41.89
CA VAL A 335 -20.48 -13.38 41.15
C VAL A 335 -19.70 -13.09 39.88
N ALA A 336 -18.70 -13.91 39.55
CA ALA A 336 -17.88 -13.72 38.37
C ALA A 336 -18.63 -14.14 37.09
N VAL A 337 -19.26 -13.18 36.43
CA VAL A 337 -19.74 -13.33 35.04
C VAL A 337 -18.61 -12.89 34.12
N GLN A 338 -18.12 -13.80 33.26
CA GLN A 338 -17.16 -13.45 32.20
C GLN A 338 -17.90 -12.73 31.07
N ALA A 339 -18.04 -11.41 31.19
CA ALA A 339 -18.42 -10.57 30.06
C ALA A 339 -17.27 -10.52 29.04
N THR A 340 -17.54 -10.90 27.79
CA THR A 340 -16.63 -10.68 26.67
C THR A 340 -16.42 -9.17 26.47
N LYS A 341 -15.18 -8.75 26.18
CA LYS A 341 -14.90 -7.36 25.78
C LYS A 341 -15.53 -7.10 24.41
N THR A 342 -16.71 -6.50 24.38
CA THR A 342 -17.14 -5.67 23.26
C THR A 342 -16.44 -4.31 23.39
N GLU A 343 -15.78 -3.85 22.33
CA GLU A 343 -15.24 -2.49 22.30
C GLU A 343 -16.38 -1.49 22.11
N TYR A 344 -16.47 -0.52 23.03
CA TYR A 344 -17.35 0.63 22.87
C TYR A 344 -16.69 1.65 21.93
N LYS A 345 -17.13 1.69 20.67
CA LYS A 345 -16.81 2.81 19.76
C LYS A 345 -17.82 3.93 19.99
N SER A 346 -17.33 5.16 20.17
CA SER A 346 -18.18 6.34 20.34
C SER A 346 -19.00 6.64 19.07
N PRO A 347 -20.30 7.00 19.19
CA PRO A 347 -21.14 7.32 18.03
C PRO A 347 -20.85 8.72 17.48
N SER A 348 -19.81 8.84 16.66
CA SER A 348 -19.50 10.04 15.88
C SER A 348 -18.73 9.67 14.61
N SER A 349 -19.03 10.34 13.49
CA SER A 349 -18.36 10.25 12.18
C SER A 349 -18.44 8.93 11.39
N SER A 350 -19.62 8.29 11.33
CA SER A 350 -19.96 7.40 10.21
C SER A 350 -20.47 8.23 9.01
N THR A 351 -19.55 8.68 8.16
CA THR A 351 -19.91 9.14 6.80
C THR A 351 -20.50 7.97 6.01
N ALA A 352 -21.42 8.26 5.07
CA ALA A 352 -22.09 7.26 4.24
C ALA A 352 -21.10 6.27 3.60
N SER A 353 -21.32 4.96 3.80
CA SER A 353 -20.41 3.92 3.29
C SER A 353 -20.49 3.81 1.76
N THR A 354 -19.38 3.49 1.11
CA THR A 354 -19.32 3.40 -0.37
C THR A 354 -19.87 2.07 -0.89
N GLU A 355 -20.30 2.03 -2.16
CA GLU A 355 -20.66 0.77 -2.82
C GLU A 355 -19.51 -0.24 -2.79
N LEU A 356 -18.25 0.23 -2.80
CA LEU A 356 -17.07 -0.61 -2.67
C LEU A 356 -16.92 -1.20 -1.26
N GLU A 357 -16.90 -0.37 -0.21
CA GLU A 357 -16.79 -0.81 1.19
C GLU A 357 -17.88 -1.84 1.54
N ARG A 358 -19.11 -1.59 1.06
CA ARG A 358 -20.25 -2.46 1.30
C ARG A 358 -20.19 -3.75 0.47
N LEU A 359 -19.63 -3.72 -0.74
CA LEU A 359 -19.36 -4.93 -1.53
C LEU A 359 -18.21 -5.76 -0.92
N GLU A 360 -17.18 -5.12 -0.39
CA GLU A 360 -16.04 -5.77 0.27
C GLU A 360 -16.40 -6.45 1.60
N ALA A 361 -17.49 -6.02 2.25
CA ALA A 361 -18.11 -6.70 3.37
C ALA A 361 -18.86 -8.00 2.98
N LEU A 362 -19.10 -8.24 1.68
CA LEU A 362 -19.86 -9.39 1.16
C LEU A 362 -19.00 -10.32 0.26
N SER A 363 -18.03 -9.78 -0.46
CA SER A 363 -17.17 -10.47 -1.42
C SER A 363 -15.73 -9.99 -1.32
N THR A 364 -14.73 -10.85 -1.55
CA THR A 364 -13.37 -10.35 -1.70
C THR A 364 -13.20 -9.71 -3.08
N VAL A 365 -13.14 -8.38 -3.12
CA VAL A 365 -12.77 -7.64 -4.33
C VAL A 365 -11.28 -7.88 -4.61
N VAL A 366 -10.98 -8.30 -5.84
CA VAL A 366 -9.65 -8.51 -6.38
C VAL A 366 -9.49 -7.54 -7.56
N PRO A 367 -8.64 -6.51 -7.46
CA PRO A 367 -8.46 -5.58 -8.56
C PRO A 367 -7.80 -6.27 -9.77
N ASP A 368 -8.31 -6.02 -10.97
CA ASP A 368 -7.79 -6.61 -12.23
C ASP A 368 -6.51 -5.88 -12.67
N VAL A 369 -5.39 -6.15 -11.99
CA VAL A 369 -4.14 -5.38 -12.15
C VAL A 369 -3.16 -6.05 -13.11
N LEU A 370 -3.04 -5.46 -14.30
CA LEU A 370 -1.75 -5.39 -15.00
C LEU A 370 -0.86 -4.38 -14.26
N LEU A 371 0.31 -4.80 -13.79
CA LEU A 371 1.12 -4.03 -12.83
C LEU A 371 1.77 -2.77 -13.44
N SER A 372 1.87 -1.66 -12.72
CA SER A 372 2.31 -1.62 -11.30
C SER A 372 1.62 -0.63 -10.38
N GLN A 373 0.80 0.30 -10.88
CA GLN A 373 0.28 1.43 -10.10
C GLN A 373 -0.97 1.10 -9.25
N SER A 374 -1.84 0.18 -9.70
CA SER A 374 -3.15 0.00 -9.06
C SER A 374 -3.12 -0.74 -7.72
N LEU A 375 -2.12 -1.59 -7.47
CA LEU A 375 -1.95 -2.26 -6.16
C LEU A 375 -1.61 -1.27 -5.02
N GLN A 376 -1.13 -0.06 -5.36
CA GLN A 376 -0.88 1.01 -4.37
C GLN A 376 -2.15 1.81 -4.02
N LYS A 377 -3.28 1.53 -4.68
CA LYS A 377 -4.56 2.25 -4.50
C LYS A 377 -5.63 1.41 -3.80
N VAL A 378 -5.23 0.25 -3.27
CA VAL A 378 -6.12 -0.77 -2.70
C VAL A 378 -5.57 -1.13 -1.33
N GLU A 379 -6.42 -1.05 -0.32
CA GLU A 379 -6.05 -1.38 1.06
C GLU A 379 -6.01 -2.90 1.22
N GLU A 380 -4.88 -3.42 1.72
CA GLU A 380 -4.61 -4.87 1.89
C GLU A 380 -5.01 -5.78 0.69
N PRO A 381 -4.39 -5.64 -0.51
CA PRO A 381 -4.73 -6.47 -1.66
C PRO A 381 -4.54 -7.96 -1.37
N LYS A 382 -5.62 -8.75 -1.47
CA LYS A 382 -5.64 -10.14 -0.98
C LYS A 382 -5.13 -11.18 -1.98
N ALA A 383 -4.95 -10.83 -3.25
CA ALA A 383 -4.43 -11.74 -4.28
C ALA A 383 -3.72 -10.99 -5.42
N ALA A 384 -2.82 -11.69 -6.12
CA ALA A 384 -2.17 -11.22 -7.34
C ALA A 384 -2.11 -12.32 -8.42
N THR A 385 -1.79 -11.97 -9.66
CA THR A 385 -1.60 -12.93 -10.76
C THR A 385 -0.31 -12.65 -11.52
N THR A 386 0.49 -13.69 -11.78
CA THR A 386 1.57 -13.69 -12.76
C THR A 386 1.19 -14.51 -13.99
N SER A 387 1.18 -13.86 -15.14
CA SER A 387 0.94 -14.47 -16.46
C SER A 387 1.88 -13.88 -17.50
N ARG A 388 1.96 -14.52 -18.67
CA ARG A 388 2.71 -14.04 -19.83
C ARG A 388 2.24 -12.66 -20.27
N SER A 389 0.92 -12.40 -20.25
CA SER A 389 0.35 -11.06 -20.49
C SER A 389 0.80 -10.02 -19.45
N VAL A 390 0.85 -10.38 -18.15
CA VAL A 390 1.36 -9.49 -17.08
C VAL A 390 2.85 -9.18 -17.26
N LEU A 391 3.64 -10.21 -17.56
CA LEU A 391 5.08 -10.08 -17.79
C LEU A 391 5.38 -9.22 -19.03
N ALA A 392 4.62 -9.39 -20.12
CA ALA A 392 4.70 -8.55 -21.30
C ALA A 392 4.32 -7.09 -21.02
N GLY A 393 3.27 -6.84 -20.22
CA GLY A 393 2.89 -5.48 -19.79
C GLY A 393 3.94 -4.81 -18.90
N ILE A 394 4.61 -5.57 -18.03
CA ILE A 394 5.74 -5.10 -17.23
C ILE A 394 6.92 -4.71 -18.13
N MET A 395 7.30 -5.59 -19.07
CA MET A 395 8.43 -5.37 -19.98
C MET A 395 8.19 -4.23 -20.98
N GLY A 396 6.95 -4.06 -21.46
CA GLY A 396 6.55 -2.95 -22.33
C GLY A 396 6.47 -1.59 -21.65
N THR A 397 6.57 -1.53 -20.31
CA THR A 397 6.44 -0.30 -19.52
C THR A 397 7.76 0.02 -18.81
N PRO A 398 8.58 1.00 -19.26
CA PRO A 398 9.91 1.25 -18.69
C PRO A 398 9.96 1.44 -17.16
N THR A 399 8.92 2.04 -16.57
CA THR A 399 8.79 2.21 -15.11
C THR A 399 8.56 0.89 -14.38
N SER A 400 7.65 0.03 -14.88
CA SER A 400 7.45 -1.32 -14.33
C SER A 400 8.69 -2.19 -14.56
N MET A 401 9.27 -2.16 -15.76
CA MET A 401 10.48 -2.91 -16.07
C MET A 401 11.64 -2.50 -15.15
N ARG A 402 11.82 -1.21 -14.82
CA ARG A 402 12.85 -0.78 -13.85
C ARG A 402 12.71 -1.46 -12.48
N ARG A 403 11.47 -1.72 -12.00
CA ARG A 403 11.21 -2.43 -10.73
C ARG A 403 11.50 -3.93 -10.82
N PHE A 404 11.15 -4.57 -11.95
CA PHE A 404 11.21 -6.04 -12.09
C PHE A 404 12.42 -6.56 -12.88
N LYS A 405 13.26 -5.66 -13.44
CA LYS A 405 14.40 -5.97 -14.31
C LYS A 405 15.24 -7.15 -13.81
N PHE A 406 15.71 -7.07 -12.56
CA PHE A 406 16.56 -8.08 -11.95
C PHE A 406 15.87 -9.45 -11.85
N ALA A 407 14.61 -9.50 -11.42
CA ALA A 407 13.83 -10.74 -11.31
C ALA A 407 13.61 -11.43 -12.66
N ILE A 408 13.42 -10.64 -13.73
CA ILE A 408 13.19 -11.14 -15.10
C ILE A 408 14.52 -11.55 -15.75
N GLU A 409 15.59 -10.76 -15.60
CA GLU A 409 16.89 -11.04 -16.19
C GLU A 409 17.61 -12.21 -15.52
N GLN A 410 17.53 -12.36 -14.18
CA GLN A 410 18.12 -13.51 -13.48
C GLN A 410 17.52 -14.85 -13.94
N ALA A 411 16.24 -14.88 -14.33
CA ALA A 411 15.60 -16.09 -14.82
C ALA A 411 16.27 -16.66 -16.09
N ARG A 412 16.95 -15.81 -16.88
CA ARG A 412 17.73 -16.23 -18.05
C ARG A 412 18.97 -17.05 -17.67
N PHE A 413 19.52 -16.85 -16.48
CA PHE A 413 20.72 -17.51 -15.96
C PHE A 413 20.40 -18.69 -15.02
N TYR A 414 19.15 -19.14 -14.94
CA TYR A 414 18.74 -20.21 -14.04
C TYR A 414 19.17 -21.60 -14.56
N ASP A 415 20.14 -22.22 -13.88
CA ASP A 415 20.87 -23.40 -14.34
C ASP A 415 20.00 -24.59 -14.76
N LYS A 416 18.88 -24.84 -14.07
CA LYS A 416 17.98 -25.95 -14.42
C LYS A 416 17.36 -25.79 -15.83
N CYS A 417 17.18 -24.57 -16.32
CA CYS A 417 16.74 -24.33 -17.70
C CYS A 417 17.88 -24.53 -18.71
N ASN A 418 19.13 -24.33 -18.33
CA ASN A 418 20.30 -24.52 -19.21
C ASN A 418 20.57 -26.00 -19.53
N LEU A 419 19.92 -26.93 -18.81
CA LEU A 419 19.88 -28.36 -19.12
C LEU A 419 18.90 -28.69 -20.27
N ALA A 420 17.98 -27.78 -20.61
CA ALA A 420 17.05 -27.93 -21.72
C ALA A 420 17.58 -27.23 -22.99
N SER A 421 17.03 -27.60 -24.15
CA SER A 421 17.40 -27.05 -25.46
C SER A 421 16.23 -26.35 -26.14
N GLY A 422 16.52 -25.50 -27.13
CA GLY A 422 15.51 -24.84 -27.96
C GLY A 422 14.42 -24.12 -27.18
N ALA A 423 13.16 -24.37 -27.56
CA ALA A 423 11.98 -23.74 -26.97
C ALA A 423 11.71 -24.16 -25.51
N ASP A 424 12.10 -25.37 -25.09
CA ASP A 424 11.90 -25.83 -23.70
C ASP A 424 12.74 -25.02 -22.72
N ARG A 425 13.95 -24.62 -23.10
CA ARG A 425 14.78 -23.68 -22.32
C ARG A 425 14.08 -22.32 -22.19
N THR A 426 13.58 -21.76 -23.29
CA THR A 426 12.89 -20.46 -23.29
C THR A 426 11.63 -20.50 -22.42
N SER A 427 10.81 -21.54 -22.56
CA SER A 427 9.60 -21.77 -21.75
C SER A 427 9.95 -21.88 -20.25
N CYS A 428 11.03 -22.61 -19.91
CA CYS A 428 11.54 -22.70 -18.54
C CYS A 428 12.04 -21.35 -17.98
N GLN A 429 12.75 -20.55 -18.79
CA GLN A 429 13.23 -19.22 -18.38
C GLN A 429 12.07 -18.24 -18.17
N VAL A 430 11.03 -18.28 -19.02
CA VAL A 430 9.78 -17.52 -18.83
C VAL A 430 9.10 -17.94 -17.53
N ASP A 431 8.99 -19.23 -17.25
CA ASP A 431 8.37 -19.73 -16.02
C ASP A 431 9.15 -19.30 -14.76
N LYS A 432 10.50 -19.34 -14.77
CA LYS A 432 11.29 -18.80 -13.65
C LYS A 432 11.13 -17.29 -13.50
N ALA A 433 10.93 -16.54 -14.60
CA ALA A 433 10.63 -15.10 -14.52
C ALA A 433 9.25 -14.86 -13.87
N LEU A 434 8.22 -15.65 -14.22
CA LEU A 434 6.90 -15.58 -13.59
C LEU A 434 6.94 -15.92 -12.09
N VAL A 435 7.80 -16.87 -11.69
CA VAL A 435 8.06 -17.21 -10.28
C VAL A 435 8.74 -16.07 -9.54
N ASN A 436 9.86 -15.55 -10.07
CA ASN A 436 10.62 -14.47 -9.44
C ASN A 436 9.75 -13.20 -9.27
N VAL A 437 9.02 -12.83 -10.31
CA VAL A 437 8.08 -11.69 -10.29
C VAL A 437 6.91 -11.96 -9.32
N GLY A 438 6.41 -13.19 -9.26
CA GLY A 438 5.33 -13.58 -8.33
C GLY A 438 5.75 -13.54 -6.86
N SER A 439 7.01 -13.89 -6.57
CA SER A 439 7.60 -13.73 -5.24
C SER A 439 7.58 -12.27 -4.79
N MET A 440 7.93 -11.33 -5.68
CA MET A 440 7.85 -9.88 -5.42
C MET A 440 6.40 -9.37 -5.27
N PHE A 441 5.38 -10.12 -5.70
CA PHE A 441 3.98 -9.77 -5.46
C PHE A 441 3.51 -10.25 -4.08
N LEU A 442 4.01 -11.38 -3.60
CA LEU A 442 3.73 -11.91 -2.25
C LEU A 442 4.29 -11.04 -1.11
N GLU A 443 5.24 -10.16 -1.41
CA GLU A 443 5.66 -9.04 -0.53
C GLU A 443 4.58 -7.95 -0.38
N THR A 444 3.65 -7.85 -1.35
CA THR A 444 2.62 -6.81 -1.42
C THR A 444 1.20 -7.31 -1.16
N VAL A 445 0.93 -8.61 -1.33
CA VAL A 445 -0.40 -9.20 -1.11
C VAL A 445 -0.45 -10.09 0.12
N THR A 446 -1.54 -9.99 0.89
CA THR A 446 -1.73 -10.75 2.13
C THR A 446 -2.05 -12.23 1.89
N GLY A 447 -2.78 -12.54 0.81
CA GLY A 447 -3.12 -13.90 0.40
C GLY A 447 -2.17 -14.49 -0.66
N ARG A 448 -2.72 -15.00 -1.76
CA ARG A 448 -2.01 -15.87 -2.73
C ARG A 448 -1.64 -15.16 -4.03
N VAL A 449 -0.56 -15.63 -4.69
CA VAL A 449 -0.24 -15.30 -6.08
C VAL A 449 -0.67 -16.46 -6.99
N SER A 450 -1.29 -16.14 -8.13
CA SER A 450 -1.71 -17.13 -9.10
C SER A 450 -0.83 -17.11 -10.36
N THR A 451 -0.17 -18.22 -10.66
CA THR A 451 0.95 -18.28 -11.62
C THR A 451 0.63 -19.18 -12.80
N GLU A 452 0.77 -18.63 -14.01
CA GLU A 452 0.37 -19.28 -15.27
C GLU A 452 1.31 -20.41 -15.70
N VAL A 453 0.73 -21.60 -15.85
CA VAL A 453 1.35 -22.74 -16.53
C VAL A 453 1.31 -22.50 -18.04
N ASP A 454 2.35 -22.90 -18.79
CA ASP A 454 2.48 -22.59 -20.22
C ASP A 454 1.24 -23.02 -21.03
N PRO A 455 0.52 -22.09 -21.69
CA PRO A 455 -0.77 -22.37 -22.33
C PRO A 455 -0.66 -23.32 -23.53
N ARG A 456 0.56 -23.51 -24.07
CA ARG A 456 0.83 -24.44 -25.20
C ARG A 456 0.64 -25.91 -24.82
N ILE A 457 0.67 -26.25 -23.53
CA ILE A 457 0.41 -27.60 -23.01
C ILE A 457 -0.99 -27.76 -22.39
N ALA A 458 -1.91 -26.80 -22.61
CA ALA A 458 -3.24 -26.81 -21.99
C ALA A 458 -4.14 -28.03 -22.33
N TYR A 459 -3.74 -28.89 -23.27
CA TYR A 459 -4.44 -30.13 -23.63
C TYR A 459 -3.67 -31.41 -23.26
N ASP A 460 -2.59 -31.30 -22.47
CA ASP A 460 -1.69 -32.41 -22.12
C ASP A 460 -1.58 -32.54 -20.59
N THR A 461 -2.31 -33.51 -20.03
CA THR A 461 -2.41 -33.73 -18.58
C THR A 461 -1.05 -33.95 -17.92
N ASP A 462 -0.21 -34.83 -18.49
CA ASP A 462 1.07 -35.20 -17.90
C ASP A 462 2.07 -34.04 -17.93
N LYS A 463 2.11 -33.28 -19.03
CA LYS A 463 2.94 -32.07 -19.12
C LYS A 463 2.46 -30.98 -18.14
N LEU A 464 1.15 -30.79 -17.97
CA LEU A 464 0.60 -29.82 -17.01
C LEU A 464 0.97 -30.18 -15.57
N VAL A 465 0.82 -31.45 -15.18
CA VAL A 465 1.22 -31.93 -13.85
C VAL A 465 2.74 -31.78 -13.64
N ALA A 466 3.56 -32.21 -14.62
CA ALA A 466 5.00 -32.09 -14.54
C ALA A 466 5.47 -30.63 -14.43
N ARG A 467 4.88 -29.71 -15.21
CA ARG A 467 5.22 -28.29 -15.16
C ARG A 467 4.72 -27.61 -13.88
N GLY A 468 3.54 -27.99 -13.40
CA GLY A 468 3.00 -27.53 -12.12
C GLY A 468 3.91 -27.84 -10.93
N ARG A 469 4.37 -29.09 -10.81
CA ARG A 469 5.38 -29.49 -9.81
C ARG A 469 6.68 -28.67 -9.95
N SER A 470 7.14 -28.44 -11.19
CA SER A 470 8.35 -27.64 -11.44
C SER A 470 8.22 -26.19 -10.98
N LEU A 471 7.07 -25.54 -11.22
CA LEU A 471 6.80 -24.17 -10.76
C LEU A 471 6.81 -24.07 -9.23
N VAL A 472 6.22 -25.05 -8.53
CA VAL A 472 6.22 -25.08 -7.05
C VAL A 472 7.63 -25.25 -6.49
N GLU A 473 8.48 -26.11 -7.08
CA GLU A 473 9.87 -26.24 -6.64
C GLU A 473 10.68 -24.96 -6.92
N MET A 474 10.42 -24.27 -8.05
CA MET A 474 11.03 -22.95 -8.33
C MET A 474 10.63 -21.86 -7.33
N TYR A 475 9.42 -21.92 -6.76
CA TYR A 475 8.95 -21.02 -5.68
C TYR A 475 9.62 -21.35 -4.34
N LYS A 476 9.72 -22.63 -4.01
CA LYS A 476 10.41 -23.13 -2.81
C LYS A 476 11.89 -22.72 -2.77
N GLU A 477 12.56 -22.68 -3.92
CA GLU A 477 13.93 -22.13 -4.05
C GLU A 477 14.06 -20.65 -3.67
N VAL A 478 13.02 -19.84 -3.87
CA VAL A 478 13.01 -18.41 -3.53
C VAL A 478 12.35 -18.13 -2.17
N GLY A 479 12.15 -19.18 -1.35
CA GLY A 479 11.62 -19.08 0.02
C GLY A 479 10.11 -18.95 0.12
N VAL A 480 9.37 -19.24 -0.95
CA VAL A 480 7.90 -19.22 -0.98
C VAL A 480 7.34 -20.63 -0.78
N ASP A 481 6.50 -20.83 0.23
CA ASP A 481 5.76 -22.09 0.42
C ASP A 481 4.54 -22.18 -0.51
N ARG A 482 4.12 -23.40 -0.82
CA ARG A 482 3.11 -23.73 -1.84
C ARG A 482 1.72 -23.20 -1.50
N ASP A 483 1.43 -22.98 -0.22
CA ASP A 483 0.14 -22.47 0.26
C ASP A 483 -0.12 -21.01 -0.16
N ARG A 484 0.94 -20.27 -0.50
CA ARG A 484 0.88 -18.91 -1.07
C ARG A 484 0.68 -18.90 -2.60
N VAL A 485 0.67 -20.06 -3.27
CA VAL A 485 0.68 -20.17 -4.73
C VAL A 485 -0.60 -20.84 -5.26
N LEU A 486 -1.05 -20.42 -6.46
CA LEU A 486 -2.18 -21.00 -7.19
C LEU A 486 -1.81 -21.24 -8.67
N LEU A 487 -1.70 -22.49 -9.11
CA LEU A 487 -1.35 -22.81 -10.50
C LEU A 487 -2.52 -22.47 -11.45
N ARG A 488 -2.31 -21.47 -12.32
CA ARG A 488 -3.31 -20.90 -13.22
C ARG A 488 -3.29 -21.64 -14.56
N MET A 489 -4.40 -22.27 -14.93
CA MET A 489 -4.52 -23.09 -16.15
C MET A 489 -5.86 -22.84 -16.88
N PRO A 490 -5.90 -22.86 -18.23
CA PRO A 490 -7.15 -22.90 -18.99
C PRO A 490 -8.02 -24.09 -18.59
N ALA A 491 -9.34 -23.90 -18.46
CA ALA A 491 -10.30 -24.90 -18.02
C ALA A 491 -10.67 -25.90 -19.14
N THR A 492 -9.67 -26.62 -19.65
CA THR A 492 -9.82 -27.81 -20.51
C THR A 492 -10.05 -29.06 -19.65
N TRP A 493 -10.49 -30.15 -20.26
CA TRP A 493 -10.55 -31.45 -19.58
C TRP A 493 -9.20 -31.91 -19.02
N ALA A 494 -8.13 -31.80 -19.83
CA ALA A 494 -6.77 -32.16 -19.42
C ALA A 494 -6.29 -31.35 -18.20
N ALA A 495 -6.59 -30.04 -18.14
CA ALA A 495 -6.24 -29.20 -17.00
C ALA A 495 -7.08 -29.50 -15.76
N ILE A 496 -8.33 -29.94 -15.90
CA ILE A 496 -9.16 -30.42 -14.79
C ILE A 496 -8.56 -31.71 -14.20
N GLN A 497 -8.16 -32.68 -15.04
CA GLN A 497 -7.50 -33.91 -14.56
C GLN A 497 -6.09 -33.64 -14.00
N ALA A 498 -5.32 -32.73 -14.59
CA ALA A 498 -4.03 -32.31 -14.05
C ALA A 498 -4.18 -31.63 -12.68
N GLY A 499 -5.15 -30.71 -12.57
CA GLY A 499 -5.49 -30.05 -11.31
C GLY A 499 -5.94 -31.04 -10.24
N LYS A 500 -6.76 -32.05 -10.59
CA LYS A 500 -7.18 -33.13 -9.68
C LYS A 500 -5.99 -33.88 -9.05
N GLN A 501 -4.93 -34.13 -9.84
CA GLN A 501 -3.70 -34.75 -9.32
C GLN A 501 -2.88 -33.78 -8.47
N LEU A 502 -2.73 -32.53 -8.90
CA LEU A 502 -1.97 -31.50 -8.20
C LEU A 502 -2.59 -31.14 -6.84
N GLU A 503 -3.92 -31.01 -6.76
CA GLU A 503 -4.65 -30.77 -5.49
C GLU A 503 -4.49 -31.94 -4.51
N ALA A 504 -4.46 -33.18 -5.00
CA ALA A 504 -4.17 -34.36 -4.17
C ALA A 504 -2.73 -34.39 -3.62
N GLU A 505 -1.81 -33.66 -4.25
CA GLU A 505 -0.43 -33.41 -3.80
C GLU A 505 -0.31 -32.13 -2.95
N GLY A 506 -1.43 -31.47 -2.65
CA GLY A 506 -1.49 -30.21 -1.89
C GLY A 506 -1.04 -28.99 -2.70
N ILE A 507 -1.11 -29.04 -4.03
CA ILE A 507 -0.74 -27.95 -4.93
C ILE A 507 -2.03 -27.31 -5.48
N ALA A 508 -2.38 -26.16 -4.90
CA ALA A 508 -3.64 -25.49 -5.21
C ALA A 508 -3.69 -24.96 -6.66
N CYS A 509 -4.82 -25.18 -7.32
CA CYS A 509 -5.05 -24.91 -8.74
C CYS A 509 -6.16 -23.87 -8.97
N HIS A 510 -6.02 -23.11 -10.04
CA HIS A 510 -6.90 -22.03 -10.45
C HIS A 510 -7.27 -22.17 -11.92
N LEU A 511 -8.48 -22.66 -12.19
CA LEU A 511 -8.96 -22.90 -13.54
C LEU A 511 -9.65 -21.66 -14.11
N VAL A 512 -9.18 -21.20 -15.27
CA VAL A 512 -9.57 -19.95 -15.90
C VAL A 512 -10.10 -20.18 -17.32
N LEU A 513 -10.70 -19.17 -17.96
CA LEU A 513 -11.43 -19.37 -19.22
C LEU A 513 -12.63 -20.34 -19.05
N VAL A 514 -13.31 -20.22 -17.91
CA VAL A 514 -14.58 -20.91 -17.62
C VAL A 514 -15.73 -20.12 -18.24
N TYR A 515 -16.48 -20.77 -19.13
CA TYR A 515 -17.59 -20.18 -19.89
C TYR A 515 -18.83 -21.08 -19.99
N SER A 516 -18.81 -22.25 -19.33
CA SER A 516 -19.90 -23.24 -19.30
C SER A 516 -20.08 -23.80 -17.89
N PHE A 517 -21.27 -24.31 -17.59
CA PHE A 517 -21.55 -24.95 -16.30
C PHE A 517 -20.76 -26.24 -16.12
N VAL A 518 -20.54 -27.03 -17.18
CA VAL A 518 -19.78 -28.29 -17.12
C VAL A 518 -18.32 -28.08 -16.70
N GLN A 519 -17.68 -26.96 -17.10
CA GLN A 519 -16.34 -26.62 -16.63
C GLN A 519 -16.29 -26.35 -15.12
N GLY A 520 -17.26 -25.58 -14.60
CA GLY A 520 -17.33 -25.26 -13.16
C GLY A 520 -17.68 -26.48 -12.30
N SER A 521 -18.62 -27.30 -12.74
CA SER A 521 -19.04 -28.52 -12.03
C SER A 521 -18.00 -29.64 -12.10
N ALA A 522 -17.32 -29.86 -13.24
CA ALA A 522 -16.23 -30.83 -13.35
C ALA A 522 -15.01 -30.43 -12.49
N ALA A 523 -14.70 -29.14 -12.40
CA ALA A 523 -13.67 -28.63 -11.50
C ALA A 523 -14.03 -28.87 -10.03
N ALA A 524 -15.28 -28.64 -9.64
CA ALA A 524 -15.77 -28.90 -8.28
C ALA A 524 -15.75 -30.40 -7.92
N GLN A 525 -16.25 -31.26 -8.81
CA GLN A 525 -16.15 -32.74 -8.67
C GLN A 525 -14.69 -33.23 -8.60
N SER A 526 -13.74 -32.45 -9.13
CA SER A 526 -12.30 -32.75 -9.11
C SER A 526 -11.54 -32.12 -7.94
N GLY A 527 -12.22 -31.39 -7.04
CA GLY A 527 -11.60 -30.79 -5.85
C GLY A 527 -10.74 -29.55 -6.09
N ILE A 528 -10.88 -28.89 -7.25
CA ILE A 528 -10.10 -27.70 -7.62
C ILE A 528 -10.33 -26.55 -6.63
N SER A 529 -9.26 -25.85 -6.24
CA SER A 529 -9.27 -24.75 -5.28
C SER A 529 -10.03 -23.51 -5.79
N VAL A 530 -9.83 -23.08 -7.04
CA VAL A 530 -10.46 -21.86 -7.59
C VAL A 530 -10.92 -22.04 -9.04
N VAL A 531 -12.11 -21.53 -9.38
CA VAL A 531 -12.62 -21.40 -10.76
C VAL A 531 -12.92 -19.94 -11.11
N GLN A 532 -12.51 -19.51 -12.31
CA GLN A 532 -12.63 -18.11 -12.78
C GLN A 532 -13.61 -17.98 -13.98
N PRO A 533 -14.93 -18.00 -13.75
CA PRO A 533 -15.91 -17.68 -14.79
C PRO A 533 -15.76 -16.25 -15.30
N ASN A 534 -15.96 -16.04 -16.61
CA ASN A 534 -15.82 -14.72 -17.24
C ASN A 534 -17.16 -14.20 -17.81
N VAL A 535 -17.70 -13.19 -17.13
CA VAL A 535 -19.02 -12.60 -17.40
C VAL A 535 -19.03 -11.90 -18.76
N GLY A 536 -18.17 -10.90 -18.93
CA GLY A 536 -18.22 -10.00 -20.10
C GLY A 536 -17.92 -10.67 -21.44
N ARG A 537 -16.98 -11.63 -21.50
CA ARG A 537 -16.69 -12.36 -22.76
C ARG A 537 -17.83 -13.30 -23.16
N LEU A 538 -18.51 -13.92 -22.20
CA LEU A 538 -19.66 -14.77 -22.49
C LEU A 538 -20.86 -13.94 -22.97
N HIS A 539 -21.09 -12.79 -22.34
CA HIS A 539 -22.10 -11.83 -22.80
C HIS A 539 -21.84 -11.35 -24.23
N ASP A 540 -20.60 -10.96 -24.57
CA ASP A 540 -20.20 -10.56 -25.93
C ASP A 540 -20.40 -11.66 -26.97
N TRP A 541 -20.21 -12.93 -26.62
CA TRP A 541 -20.41 -14.03 -27.55
C TRP A 541 -21.91 -14.20 -27.86
N TYR A 542 -22.78 -14.20 -26.84
CA TYR A 542 -24.23 -14.29 -27.07
C TYR A 542 -24.83 -13.04 -27.73
N ASN A 543 -24.26 -11.85 -27.50
CA ASN A 543 -24.68 -10.63 -28.18
C ASN A 543 -24.31 -10.64 -29.68
N ARG A 544 -23.20 -11.29 -30.06
CA ARG A 544 -22.79 -11.48 -31.46
C ARG A 544 -23.50 -12.65 -32.16
N HIS A 545 -24.04 -13.60 -31.41
CA HIS A 545 -24.73 -14.78 -31.94
C HIS A 545 -26.21 -14.86 -31.48
N PRO A 546 -27.06 -13.85 -31.79
CA PRO A 546 -28.43 -13.78 -31.29
C PRO A 546 -29.35 -14.89 -31.82
N GLY A 547 -28.98 -15.56 -32.92
CA GLY A 547 -29.71 -16.70 -33.48
C GLY A 547 -29.36 -18.06 -32.87
N VAL A 548 -28.37 -18.13 -31.97
CA VAL A 548 -28.05 -19.36 -31.25
C VAL A 548 -29.00 -19.51 -30.07
N ILE A 549 -29.68 -20.66 -29.98
CA ILE A 549 -30.48 -21.04 -28.80
C ILE A 549 -29.58 -20.94 -27.57
N ARG A 550 -30.00 -20.17 -26.55
CA ARG A 550 -29.19 -19.90 -25.34
C ARG A 550 -29.19 -21.09 -24.38
N ASP A 551 -28.66 -22.20 -24.87
CA ASP A 551 -28.65 -23.56 -24.31
C ASP A 551 -30.02 -24.29 -24.32
N PRO A 552 -30.16 -25.43 -25.03
CA PRO A 552 -31.32 -26.32 -24.91
C PRO A 552 -31.53 -26.91 -23.49
N ASN A 553 -30.47 -26.94 -22.68
CA ASN A 553 -30.47 -27.41 -21.29
C ASN A 553 -30.40 -26.26 -20.27
N ALA A 554 -30.65 -25.02 -20.70
CA ALA A 554 -30.98 -23.93 -19.76
C ALA A 554 -32.24 -24.30 -18.95
N PRO A 555 -32.36 -23.85 -17.68
CA PRO A 555 -33.53 -24.15 -16.85
C PRO A 555 -34.81 -23.75 -17.58
N THR A 556 -35.68 -24.74 -17.76
CA THR A 556 -36.77 -24.68 -18.73
C THR A 556 -37.83 -23.66 -18.32
N GLU A 557 -38.44 -23.01 -19.32
CA GLU A 557 -39.67 -22.20 -19.24
C GLU A 557 -39.60 -20.87 -18.45
N ALA A 558 -38.87 -20.77 -17.33
CA ALA A 558 -38.79 -19.54 -16.51
C ALA A 558 -38.27 -18.32 -17.30
N TRP A 559 -37.21 -18.48 -18.10
CA TRP A 559 -36.66 -17.39 -18.92
C TRP A 559 -37.62 -16.93 -20.03
N ALA A 560 -38.54 -17.79 -20.49
CA ALA A 560 -39.56 -17.43 -21.46
C ALA A 560 -40.69 -16.58 -20.85
N MET A 561 -40.94 -16.68 -19.54
CA MET A 561 -42.02 -15.93 -18.86
C MET A 561 -41.78 -14.42 -18.78
N ALA A 562 -40.53 -13.94 -18.83
CA ALA A 562 -40.24 -12.50 -18.93
C ALA A 562 -40.92 -11.85 -20.15
N ARG A 563 -41.13 -12.63 -21.23
CA ARG A 563 -41.84 -12.25 -22.45
C ARG A 563 -43.34 -11.98 -22.27
N ALA A 564 -43.86 -12.14 -21.04
CA ALA A 564 -45.25 -11.85 -20.68
C ALA A 564 -45.46 -10.48 -19.97
N GLY A 565 -44.40 -9.70 -19.68
CA GLY A 565 -44.63 -8.38 -19.06
C GLY A 565 -43.43 -7.50 -18.68
N TYR A 566 -42.18 -7.94 -18.82
CA TYR A 566 -41.01 -7.12 -18.47
C TYR A 566 -40.20 -6.69 -19.71
N GLY A 567 -39.57 -5.51 -19.61
CA GLY A 567 -38.90 -4.84 -20.72
C GLY A 567 -37.76 -5.66 -21.35
N SER A 568 -37.54 -5.50 -22.65
CA SER A 568 -36.66 -6.33 -23.47
C SER A 568 -35.16 -6.02 -23.35
N GLU A 569 -34.68 -5.69 -22.15
CA GLU A 569 -33.27 -5.39 -21.87
C GLU A 569 -32.72 -6.26 -20.71
N GLN A 570 -31.38 -6.43 -20.68
CA GLN A 570 -30.62 -6.90 -19.51
C GLN A 570 -30.90 -8.33 -18.97
N VAL A 571 -30.79 -9.36 -19.82
CA VAL A 571 -30.42 -10.72 -19.35
C VAL A 571 -28.98 -11.03 -19.76
N ASN A 572 -28.06 -11.01 -18.79
CA ASN A 572 -26.64 -11.28 -18.99
C ASN A 572 -26.31 -12.75 -18.63
N PRO A 573 -26.01 -13.62 -19.63
CA PRO A 573 -25.74 -15.04 -19.38
C PRO A 573 -24.45 -15.28 -18.60
N GLY A 574 -23.53 -14.31 -18.59
CA GLY A 574 -22.33 -14.34 -17.76
C GLY A 574 -22.64 -14.31 -16.26
N LEU A 575 -23.65 -13.53 -15.84
CA LEU A 575 -24.07 -13.46 -14.43
C LEU A 575 -24.76 -14.76 -14.00
N LEU A 576 -25.68 -15.25 -14.84
CA LEU A 576 -26.39 -16.53 -14.61
C LEU A 576 -25.43 -17.71 -14.48
N LEU A 577 -24.33 -17.72 -15.26
CA LEU A 577 -23.29 -18.75 -15.14
C LEU A 577 -22.56 -18.71 -13.79
N VAL A 578 -22.24 -17.51 -13.28
CA VAL A 578 -21.55 -17.36 -11.98
C VAL A 578 -22.44 -17.87 -10.85
N ASP A 579 -23.71 -17.46 -10.81
CA ASP A 579 -24.68 -17.94 -9.82
C ASP A 579 -24.82 -19.47 -9.89
N LYS A 580 -25.12 -20.03 -11.07
CA LYS A 580 -25.32 -21.48 -11.23
C LYS A 580 -24.10 -22.30 -10.78
N ILE A 581 -22.88 -21.84 -11.08
CA ILE A 581 -21.63 -22.48 -10.61
C ILE A 581 -21.47 -22.33 -9.09
N TYR A 582 -21.65 -21.13 -8.53
CA TYR A 582 -21.53 -20.87 -7.10
C TYR A 582 -22.54 -21.70 -6.31
N SER A 583 -23.82 -21.67 -6.70
CA SER A 583 -24.91 -22.36 -6.05
C SER A 583 -24.72 -23.88 -6.07
N TYR A 584 -24.23 -24.46 -7.18
CA TYR A 584 -23.83 -25.88 -7.25
C TYR A 584 -22.70 -26.23 -6.27
N ILE A 585 -21.66 -25.38 -6.23
CA ILE A 585 -20.47 -25.57 -5.38
C ILE A 585 -20.82 -25.48 -3.90
N GLN A 586 -21.67 -24.53 -3.49
CA GLN A 586 -22.11 -24.42 -2.09
C GLN A 586 -23.04 -25.58 -1.70
N LYS A 587 -23.99 -25.96 -2.58
CA LYS A 587 -25.02 -26.98 -2.27
C LYS A 587 -24.47 -28.42 -2.24
N TYR A 588 -23.61 -28.80 -3.18
CA TYR A 588 -23.13 -30.19 -3.31
C TYR A 588 -21.67 -30.41 -2.94
N HIS A 589 -20.83 -29.37 -3.01
CA HIS A 589 -19.38 -29.46 -2.76
C HIS A 589 -18.92 -28.70 -1.50
N GLY A 590 -19.87 -28.15 -0.75
CA GLY A 590 -19.63 -27.49 0.55
C GLY A 590 -18.73 -26.26 0.48
N GLY A 591 -18.71 -25.54 -0.65
CA GLY A 591 -17.94 -24.30 -0.80
C GLY A 591 -16.41 -24.49 -0.79
N LYS A 592 -15.91 -25.71 -1.03
CA LYS A 592 -14.48 -26.05 -1.08
C LYS A 592 -13.77 -25.34 -2.24
N THR A 593 -14.25 -25.53 -3.45
CA THR A 593 -13.88 -24.73 -4.62
C THR A 593 -14.38 -23.30 -4.43
N LYS A 594 -13.58 -22.31 -4.83
CA LYS A 594 -13.91 -20.89 -4.73
C LYS A 594 -14.23 -20.29 -6.09
N VAL A 595 -15.29 -19.48 -6.16
CA VAL A 595 -15.70 -18.82 -7.40
C VAL A 595 -15.11 -17.42 -7.48
N MET A 596 -14.39 -17.16 -8.57
CA MET A 596 -13.74 -15.88 -8.86
C MET A 596 -14.33 -15.26 -10.12
N ALA A 597 -15.45 -14.54 -9.99
CA ALA A 597 -16.12 -13.93 -11.13
C ALA A 597 -15.24 -12.85 -11.77
N SER A 598 -15.19 -12.78 -13.11
CA SER A 598 -14.25 -11.91 -13.82
C SER A 598 -14.81 -11.30 -15.10
N GLY A 599 -14.12 -10.28 -15.64
CA GLY A 599 -14.56 -9.58 -16.84
C GLY A 599 -15.81 -8.72 -16.60
N LEU A 600 -15.97 -8.19 -15.38
CA LEU A 600 -17.03 -7.28 -14.97
C LEU A 600 -16.77 -5.89 -15.58
N ARG A 601 -17.77 -5.29 -16.23
CA ARG A 601 -17.61 -4.06 -17.04
C ARG A 601 -18.35 -2.86 -16.47
N THR A 602 -19.36 -3.13 -15.65
CA THR A 602 -20.24 -2.18 -15.00
C THR A 602 -20.31 -2.45 -13.51
N LYS A 603 -20.73 -1.45 -12.73
CA LYS A 603 -20.99 -1.62 -11.29
C LYS A 603 -22.14 -2.59 -11.05
N ALA A 604 -23.19 -2.51 -11.89
CA ALA A 604 -24.36 -3.39 -11.82
C ALA A 604 -23.98 -4.87 -11.92
N GLU A 605 -23.05 -5.26 -12.80
CA GLU A 605 -22.56 -6.64 -12.89
C GLU A 605 -21.79 -7.10 -11.64
N ALA A 606 -21.06 -6.20 -10.96
CA ALA A 606 -20.36 -6.51 -9.72
C ALA A 606 -21.34 -6.63 -8.53
N LEU A 607 -22.27 -5.70 -8.40
CA LEU A 607 -23.30 -5.68 -7.35
C LEU A 607 -24.30 -6.83 -7.51
N ALA A 608 -24.60 -7.26 -8.74
CA ALA A 608 -25.41 -8.45 -9.02
C ALA A 608 -24.76 -9.77 -8.54
N LEU A 609 -23.46 -9.75 -8.22
CA LEU A 609 -22.70 -10.90 -7.72
C LEU A 609 -22.17 -10.69 -6.29
N ALA A 610 -22.70 -9.72 -5.55
CA ALA A 610 -22.37 -9.51 -4.14
C ALA A 610 -22.62 -10.79 -3.32
N GLY A 611 -21.60 -11.28 -2.63
CA GLY A 611 -21.59 -12.58 -1.92
C GLY A 611 -20.89 -13.72 -2.66
N CYS A 612 -20.43 -13.51 -3.90
CA CYS A 612 -19.44 -14.39 -4.55
C CYS A 612 -18.14 -14.42 -3.74
N ASP A 613 -17.40 -15.53 -3.71
CA ASP A 613 -16.17 -15.61 -2.89
C ASP A 613 -15.15 -14.53 -3.30
N PHE A 614 -14.92 -14.36 -4.61
CA PHE A 614 -14.03 -13.35 -5.18
C PHE A 614 -14.64 -12.65 -6.41
N LEU A 615 -14.39 -11.35 -6.55
CA LEU A 615 -14.80 -10.53 -7.70
C LEU A 615 -13.58 -9.84 -8.33
N VAL A 616 -13.26 -10.15 -9.59
CA VAL A 616 -12.16 -9.53 -10.33
C VAL A 616 -12.65 -8.28 -11.04
N VAL A 617 -12.26 -7.12 -10.52
CA VAL A 617 -12.85 -5.81 -10.84
C VAL A 617 -11.81 -4.90 -11.53
N GLY A 618 -12.10 -4.50 -12.77
CA GLY A 618 -11.25 -3.59 -13.54
C GLY A 618 -11.28 -2.15 -13.01
N PRO A 619 -10.20 -1.35 -13.20
CA PRO A 619 -10.06 -0.01 -12.59
C PRO A 619 -11.25 0.94 -12.80
N LYS A 620 -11.88 0.92 -13.98
CA LYS A 620 -13.08 1.74 -14.26
C LYS A 620 -14.26 1.40 -13.34
N VAL A 621 -14.47 0.11 -13.05
CA VAL A 621 -15.56 -0.36 -12.18
C VAL A 621 -15.19 -0.11 -10.72
N LEU A 622 -13.94 -0.37 -10.33
CA LEU A 622 -13.43 -0.15 -8.97
C LEU A 622 -13.59 1.32 -8.55
N THR A 623 -13.12 2.27 -9.39
CA THR A 623 -13.30 3.70 -9.13
C THR A 623 -14.78 4.08 -9.02
N GLY A 624 -15.65 3.54 -9.88
CA GLY A 624 -17.07 3.85 -9.85
C GLY A 624 -17.84 3.30 -8.64
N LEU A 625 -17.37 2.19 -8.04
CA LEU A 625 -17.87 1.67 -6.77
C LEU A 625 -17.36 2.53 -5.60
N ALA A 626 -16.08 2.94 -5.64
CA ALA A 626 -15.45 3.75 -4.60
C ALA A 626 -15.98 5.20 -4.53
N THR A 627 -16.46 5.78 -5.64
CA THR A 627 -17.02 7.13 -5.67
C THR A 627 -18.52 7.21 -5.42
N ALA A 628 -19.21 6.07 -5.29
CA ALA A 628 -20.65 6.04 -5.08
C ALA A 628 -20.99 5.74 -3.61
N SER A 629 -21.75 6.63 -2.99
CA SER A 629 -22.24 6.47 -1.62
C SER A 629 -23.51 5.61 -1.58
N THR A 630 -23.64 4.79 -0.55
CA THR A 630 -24.85 4.06 -0.19
C THR A 630 -25.58 4.75 0.96
N LEU A 631 -26.80 4.30 1.27
CA LEU A 631 -27.49 4.68 2.52
C LEU A 631 -27.17 3.72 3.69
N ASP A 632 -26.40 2.66 3.45
CA ASP A 632 -25.91 1.75 4.49
C ASP A 632 -24.97 2.50 5.46
N GLY A 633 -25.30 2.47 6.75
CA GLY A 633 -24.55 3.14 7.81
C GLY A 633 -25.20 4.42 8.38
N TYR A 634 -26.30 4.92 7.80
CA TYR A 634 -27.06 6.03 8.41
C TYR A 634 -27.84 5.58 9.65
N ASN A 635 -27.19 5.60 10.82
CA ASN A 635 -27.85 5.41 12.09
C ASN A 635 -28.67 6.66 12.47
N THR A 636 -29.95 6.66 12.13
CA THR A 636 -30.90 7.76 12.42
C THR A 636 -31.37 7.80 13.88
N GLY A 637 -30.94 6.87 14.73
CA GLY A 637 -31.39 6.76 16.13
C GLY A 637 -32.79 6.17 16.31
N LEU A 638 -33.47 5.81 15.21
CA LEU A 638 -34.73 5.05 15.22
C LEU A 638 -34.44 3.53 15.17
N SER A 639 -35.41 2.73 15.62
CA SER A 639 -35.25 1.28 15.76
C SER A 639 -35.02 0.57 14.42
N ALA A 640 -34.09 -0.39 14.41
CA ALA A 640 -33.81 -1.23 13.24
C ALA A 640 -34.94 -2.26 12.99
N THR A 641 -36.03 -1.79 12.37
CA THR A 641 -37.25 -2.58 12.10
C THR A 641 -37.81 -2.42 10.69
N GLU A 642 -37.18 -1.63 9.81
CA GLU A 642 -37.59 -1.43 8.41
C GLU A 642 -36.36 -1.53 7.47
N GLU A 643 -36.58 -2.01 6.25
CA GLU A 643 -35.55 -2.17 5.22
C GLU A 643 -35.07 -0.78 4.74
N VAL A 644 -33.75 -0.53 4.75
CA VAL A 644 -33.18 0.76 4.30
C VAL A 644 -33.22 0.80 2.77
N PRO A 645 -33.98 1.72 2.13
CA PRO A 645 -34.07 1.74 0.68
C PRO A 645 -32.71 2.05 0.04
N GLY A 646 -32.17 1.11 -0.75
CA GLY A 646 -30.86 1.25 -1.38
C GLY A 646 -29.68 0.62 -0.63
N SER A 647 -29.93 -0.22 0.40
CA SER A 647 -28.91 -1.09 0.98
C SER A 647 -28.39 -2.12 -0.05
N ILE A 648 -27.08 -2.43 -0.04
CA ILE A 648 -26.55 -3.53 -0.87
C ILE A 648 -26.64 -4.84 -0.08
N GLU A 649 -27.37 -5.78 -0.66
CA GLU A 649 -27.61 -7.12 -0.12
C GLU A 649 -26.71 -8.18 -0.77
N ALA A 650 -26.53 -9.31 -0.09
CA ALA A 650 -25.93 -10.50 -0.69
C ALA A 650 -26.89 -11.10 -1.73
N ARG A 651 -26.50 -11.08 -3.01
CA ARG A 651 -27.19 -11.78 -4.10
C ARG A 651 -26.80 -13.26 -4.17
N LEU A 652 -25.63 -13.62 -3.65
CA LEU A 652 -25.12 -14.98 -3.53
C LEU A 652 -24.82 -15.28 -2.06
N SER A 653 -25.21 -16.46 -1.57
CA SER A 653 -24.80 -16.95 -0.24
C SER A 653 -24.95 -18.47 -0.14
N PRO A 654 -24.26 -19.15 0.80
CA PRO A 654 -24.47 -20.58 1.04
C PRO A 654 -25.90 -20.94 1.43
N GLN A 655 -26.68 -20.00 1.98
CA GLN A 655 -28.09 -20.14 2.31
C GLN A 655 -28.97 -20.06 1.06
N LEU A 656 -28.80 -19.03 0.23
CA LEU A 656 -29.54 -18.87 -1.04
C LEU A 656 -29.28 -20.06 -1.98
N ALA A 657 -28.03 -20.53 -2.02
CA ALA A 657 -27.62 -21.69 -2.80
C ALA A 657 -28.40 -22.98 -2.47
N GLN A 658 -28.97 -23.13 -1.27
CA GLN A 658 -29.78 -24.31 -0.94
C GLN A 658 -31.08 -24.36 -1.74
N ALA A 659 -31.64 -23.21 -2.10
CA ALA A 659 -32.86 -23.11 -2.90
C ALA A 659 -32.64 -23.37 -4.40
N ALA A 660 -31.39 -23.35 -4.88
CA ALA A 660 -31.08 -23.56 -6.30
C ALA A 660 -31.39 -25.00 -6.74
N GLU A 661 -32.17 -25.13 -7.81
CA GLU A 661 -32.53 -26.42 -8.43
C GLU A 661 -31.55 -26.78 -9.57
N PHE A 662 -31.35 -28.07 -9.76
CA PHE A 662 -30.45 -28.65 -10.76
C PHE A 662 -31.10 -29.91 -11.32
N THR A 663 -30.96 -30.12 -12.63
CA THR A 663 -31.52 -31.32 -13.27
C THR A 663 -30.73 -32.57 -12.87
N PRO A 664 -31.29 -33.79 -12.97
CA PRO A 664 -30.54 -35.01 -12.70
C PRO A 664 -29.23 -35.10 -13.49
N GLN A 665 -29.26 -34.68 -14.77
CA GLN A 665 -28.12 -34.67 -15.70
C GLN A 665 -26.97 -33.77 -15.21
N GLU A 666 -27.28 -32.65 -14.56
CA GLU A 666 -26.31 -31.69 -14.01
C GLU A 666 -25.64 -32.16 -12.72
N LEU A 667 -26.22 -33.17 -12.06
CA LEU A 667 -25.70 -33.77 -10.84
C LEU A 667 -24.88 -35.05 -11.10
N GLU A 668 -24.89 -35.56 -12.33
CA GLU A 668 -24.15 -36.78 -12.66
C GLU A 668 -22.63 -36.58 -12.65
N HIS A 669 -21.88 -37.68 -12.56
CA HIS A 669 -20.43 -37.62 -12.71
C HIS A 669 -20.04 -37.18 -14.14
N ILE A 670 -19.11 -36.24 -14.24
CA ILE A 670 -18.61 -35.71 -15.52
C ILE A 670 -17.34 -36.47 -15.92
N ASP A 671 -17.45 -37.24 -16.99
CA ASP A 671 -16.34 -37.82 -17.75
C ASP A 671 -15.97 -36.93 -18.96
N GLU A 672 -14.99 -37.37 -19.76
CA GLU A 672 -14.51 -36.65 -20.93
C GLU A 672 -15.56 -36.51 -22.05
N GLY A 673 -16.41 -37.52 -22.24
CA GLY A 673 -17.47 -37.48 -23.24
C GLY A 673 -18.49 -36.42 -22.87
N ARG A 674 -18.96 -36.45 -21.62
CA ARG A 674 -19.91 -35.50 -21.03
C ARG A 674 -19.34 -34.10 -20.98
N PHE A 675 -18.07 -33.94 -20.61
CA PHE A 675 -17.39 -32.64 -20.65
C PHE A 675 -17.42 -32.05 -22.06
N ASN A 676 -17.03 -32.83 -23.07
CA ASN A 676 -16.99 -32.35 -24.45
C ASN A 676 -18.39 -32.10 -25.02
N GLU A 677 -19.38 -32.93 -24.69
CA GLU A 677 -20.80 -32.78 -25.06
C GLU A 677 -21.38 -31.47 -24.49
N TYR A 678 -21.41 -31.33 -23.16
CA TYR A 678 -22.06 -30.22 -22.45
C TYR A 678 -21.22 -28.92 -22.41
N LEU A 679 -20.02 -28.88 -22.98
CA LEU A 679 -19.22 -27.65 -23.09
C LEU A 679 -19.99 -26.56 -23.87
N GLY A 680 -20.75 -26.95 -24.89
CA GLY A 680 -21.54 -26.03 -25.70
C GLY A 680 -20.71 -25.14 -26.64
N MET A 681 -21.37 -24.51 -27.61
CA MET A 681 -20.72 -23.74 -28.68
C MET A 681 -19.94 -22.53 -28.13
N ALA A 682 -20.60 -21.71 -27.29
CA ALA A 682 -20.01 -20.50 -26.74
C ALA A 682 -18.70 -20.74 -25.97
N ALA A 683 -18.63 -21.82 -25.18
CA ALA A 683 -17.44 -22.12 -24.41
C ALA A 683 -16.35 -22.79 -25.25
N ARG A 684 -16.68 -23.63 -26.24
CA ARG A 684 -15.70 -24.16 -27.21
C ARG A 684 -14.95 -23.03 -27.91
N ASP A 685 -15.69 -22.08 -28.48
CA ASP A 685 -15.14 -20.89 -29.15
C ASP A 685 -14.30 -20.05 -28.19
N LEU A 686 -14.88 -19.62 -27.06
CA LEU A 686 -14.21 -18.71 -26.13
C LEU A 686 -13.02 -19.32 -25.39
N LEU A 687 -13.00 -20.65 -25.19
CA LEU A 687 -11.86 -21.40 -24.66
C LEU A 687 -10.74 -21.52 -25.70
N SER A 688 -11.08 -21.85 -26.95
CA SER A 688 -10.12 -21.89 -28.07
C SER A 688 -9.48 -20.52 -28.32
N ASP A 689 -10.29 -19.48 -28.56
CA ASP A 689 -9.85 -18.09 -28.67
C ASP A 689 -9.12 -17.61 -27.41
N GLY A 690 -9.50 -18.14 -26.25
CA GLY A 690 -8.89 -17.84 -24.96
C GLY A 690 -7.45 -18.36 -24.88
N ILE A 691 -7.26 -19.65 -25.18
CA ILE A 691 -5.97 -20.33 -25.17
C ILE A 691 -5.05 -19.74 -26.24
N GLN A 692 -5.54 -19.53 -27.47
CA GLN A 692 -4.72 -18.98 -28.55
C GLN A 692 -4.13 -17.60 -28.17
N ARG A 693 -4.92 -16.70 -27.56
CA ARG A 693 -4.41 -15.40 -27.10
C ARG A 693 -3.34 -15.51 -26.01
N LEU A 694 -3.44 -16.51 -25.12
CA LEU A 694 -2.39 -16.76 -24.12
C LEU A 694 -1.11 -17.34 -24.77
N ILE A 695 -1.26 -18.14 -25.84
CA ILE A 695 -0.14 -18.62 -26.66
C ILE A 695 0.50 -17.46 -27.44
N ASP A 696 -0.29 -16.53 -27.99
CA ASP A 696 0.22 -15.34 -28.67
C ASP A 696 1.01 -14.44 -27.71
N ASP A 697 0.52 -14.25 -26.47
CA ASP A 697 1.25 -13.55 -25.41
C ASP A 697 2.49 -14.31 -24.92
N ALA A 698 2.50 -15.65 -24.96
CA ALA A 698 3.71 -16.45 -24.73
C ALA A 698 4.76 -16.15 -25.81
N ASN A 699 4.36 -16.26 -27.08
CA ASN A 699 5.24 -16.09 -28.25
C ASN A 699 5.81 -14.67 -28.34
N ARG A 700 5.07 -13.65 -27.88
CA ARG A 700 5.55 -12.25 -27.79
C ARG A 700 6.72 -12.07 -26.81
N LEU A 701 6.86 -12.92 -25.80
CA LEU A 701 7.95 -12.84 -24.82
C LEU A 701 9.25 -13.50 -25.29
N GLU A 702 9.14 -14.58 -26.06
CA GLU A 702 10.29 -15.44 -26.39
C GLU A 702 11.51 -14.70 -27.01
N PRO A 703 11.34 -13.70 -27.91
CA PRO A 703 12.46 -12.92 -28.44
C PRO A 703 13.32 -12.24 -27.36
N PHE A 704 12.74 -11.81 -26.23
CA PHE A 704 13.51 -11.16 -25.15
C PHE A 704 14.46 -12.16 -24.45
N PHE A 705 14.00 -13.40 -24.27
CA PHE A 705 14.80 -14.44 -23.63
C PHE A 705 15.90 -14.97 -24.58
N LEU A 706 15.58 -15.05 -25.88
CA LEU A 706 16.48 -15.47 -26.96
C LEU A 706 17.57 -14.44 -27.32
N ASN A 707 17.24 -13.16 -27.46
CA ASN A 707 18.07 -12.19 -28.21
C ASN A 707 19.37 -11.74 -27.52
N LEU A 708 19.62 -12.07 -26.25
CA LEU A 708 20.95 -11.93 -25.63
C LEU A 708 21.54 -13.29 -25.22
N ALA A 709 21.29 -14.33 -26.01
CA ALA A 709 22.06 -15.58 -25.99
C ALA A 709 23.21 -15.58 -27.03
N GLY A 710 23.10 -14.74 -28.07
CA GLY A 710 24.24 -14.22 -28.81
C GLY A 710 24.58 -12.82 -28.29
N GLY A 711 25.85 -12.53 -28.04
CA GLY A 711 26.27 -11.25 -27.48
C GLY A 711 26.41 -10.16 -28.56
N GLN A 712 25.59 -9.12 -28.46
CA GLN A 712 25.90 -7.75 -28.89
C GLN A 712 25.46 -6.80 -27.77
N GLU A 713 26.17 -5.67 -27.64
CA GLU A 713 26.09 -4.72 -26.52
C GLU A 713 24.94 -3.70 -26.65
#